data_AF-A0A918WJZ2-F1
#
_entry.id   AF-A0A918WJZ2-F1
#
_cell.length_a   1.000
_cell.length_b   1.000
_cell.length_c   1.000
_cell.angle_alpha   90.00
_cell.angle_beta   90.00
_cell.angle_gamma   90.00
#
_symmetry.space_group_name_H-M   'P 1'
#
loop_
_entity.id
_entity.type
_entity.pdbx_description
1 polymer ?
#
loop_
_entity_poly.entity_id
_entity_poly.type
_entity_poly.pdbx_seq_one_letter_code
_entity_poly.pdbx_strand_id
1 'polypeptide(L)'
;MKFKRLFSPRSAFLLCLAANLPTTICAQVFTWDGGGTDTNWSTNANWLGDIEIPPTGVSVIFDGSVGLANTNDTDPGIPGAAWVSALDLDATPAITFEPGAGSFVLGGTEAVTIGLAGNSTVVLQKSPNPQEISFPITLKGGNKSRIIEHAAGAGSVTFSGDINFTNDRMLTDGAAGTVILTGNNTGVGLNAPTAGTNALRSTFILNAEGGHLELGSPGCLGDFSMNSANLRGFNMQGNGATFSTSPGLDLVGPDKIDKVVTYHQTTNFSGDGDLELGGIMNTAASGRGFGVIGDGDLLISGTGLFLTHREEAQTVVLQPQNAGRLILNAPIIDTFNSNGITTPLTGLTGTPADSSLRMNGTGVLEINADSAATFNGDFRAFNGTTILGHANALGSNGMTSLIDGPLTIPADLFVGSAELDVADVSGIEVGMAVTGTDIPAGATVIAVNTNFDPPRVELSATPTATTDTTGVSVSFSNLDVTTSVDMFVGDVLLDVADVTGIETGMAVSGPNIADGTTVITIDTSFSPPRVELSFAPTVASDTTGVSVAFSGRTIVVPLGVTEIRAGATIDLNGFVIDETIKDIAGGGAGPASLVNNNTSTPGGITTDIFNTGNPTFGGAGDIEIQNVYHPATVGRTMTKEGTGTLTLSGSLNNTRYGLIVNEGDVNLNKSDGAAVANNPLVVNHAASVVKITGTSSGQIQGSGSVQLNTGIFDLNGSDQSFGILETATSTEPGGTVTNSSATPATLTIGGGSAAGTFTFPGVISDGAGILNLQLGDAASTGATVQVLTGANTYTGNTTIHDGTLSLATPFLADSSSVIIDNTLSANAANLELTHGVGDTVDKLFIDGVQVAAGTYGSTSSGAANQDDTHFSGTGHLIVTSDPVDGGDYDTWAVGFGLTGEASDDDDNDGLSNFEEYAFGLEPNNASSLNPIKMVLDRSSGTFSYTRRDPALGTELSYSVYTSTTLEADDWTLDAGATQTAGVTDGNGNQTVDVTLSTLPTEEKLFVRVQASLTTN
;
A
#
# COMPACT_ATOMS: atom_id res chain seq x y z
N MET A 1 3.15 -53.99 61.34
CA MET A 1 4.40 -54.74 61.09
C MET A 1 4.71 -54.63 59.61
N LYS A 2 5.96 -54.30 59.25
CA LYS A 2 6.41 -53.93 57.89
C LYS A 2 6.61 -55.15 56.96
N PHE A 3 6.71 -54.82 55.68
CA PHE A 3 7.27 -55.51 54.49
C PHE A 3 6.30 -56.31 53.61
N LYS A 4 6.47 -56.45 52.29
CA LYS A 4 6.92 -55.63 51.11
C LYS A 4 6.85 -56.63 49.93
N ARG A 5 6.13 -56.30 48.85
CA ARG A 5 6.28 -56.75 47.42
C ARG A 5 6.34 -58.24 47.06
N LEU A 6 5.57 -58.66 46.04
CA LEU A 6 6.08 -59.00 44.68
C LEU A 6 4.91 -59.28 43.68
N PHE A 7 4.96 -58.59 42.53
CA PHE A 7 4.43 -58.85 41.16
C PHE A 7 2.96 -59.24 40.81
N SER A 8 2.41 -58.40 39.90
CA SER A 8 1.43 -58.52 38.76
C SER A 8 1.31 -59.90 38.05
N PRO A 9 0.35 -60.21 37.12
CA PRO A 9 -0.44 -59.28 36.28
C PRO A 9 -1.89 -59.61 35.81
N ARG A 10 -2.59 -58.52 35.45
CA ARG A 10 -3.60 -58.24 34.38
C ARG A 10 -4.69 -59.25 33.92
N SER A 11 -5.92 -58.71 33.88
CA SER A 11 -6.96 -58.75 32.80
C SER A 11 -8.26 -59.52 33.05
N ALA A 12 -9.41 -58.79 33.12
CA ALA A 12 -10.49 -58.80 32.12
C ALA A 12 -11.82 -58.16 32.62
N PHE A 13 -12.23 -57.07 31.95
CA PHE A 13 -13.57 -56.71 31.46
C PHE A 13 -14.86 -57.16 32.20
N LEU A 14 -15.73 -56.19 32.55
CA LEU A 14 -17.18 -56.27 32.32
C LEU A 14 -17.84 -54.88 32.25
N LEU A 15 -18.87 -54.80 31.40
CA LEU A 15 -19.51 -53.64 30.78
C LEU A 15 -20.85 -53.25 31.47
N CYS A 16 -21.20 -51.96 31.37
CA CYS A 16 -22.54 -51.32 31.38
C CYS A 16 -23.36 -51.18 32.70
N LEU A 17 -23.65 -49.91 33.07
CA LEU A 17 -24.97 -49.25 32.88
C LEU A 17 -25.30 -48.25 34.03
N ALA A 18 -25.08 -46.94 33.81
CA ALA A 18 -25.81 -45.88 34.50
C ALA A 18 -25.85 -44.63 33.60
N ALA A 19 -27.05 -44.30 33.14
CA ALA A 19 -27.36 -43.17 32.27
C ALA A 19 -27.68 -41.91 33.08
N ASN A 20 -27.29 -40.76 32.51
CA ASN A 20 -27.92 -39.44 32.62
C ASN A 20 -27.96 -38.75 33.99
N LEU A 21 -26.78 -38.32 34.45
CA LEU A 21 -26.63 -37.02 35.10
C LEU A 21 -25.89 -36.12 34.09
N PRO A 22 -26.26 -34.84 33.88
CA PRO A 22 -25.41 -33.93 33.13
C PRO A 22 -24.17 -33.69 33.97
N THR A 23 -23.13 -34.49 33.77
CA THR A 23 -21.78 -34.08 34.14
C THR A 23 -21.47 -32.87 33.30
N THR A 24 -21.42 -31.71 33.93
CA THR A 24 -20.68 -30.57 33.39
C THR A 24 -19.26 -31.10 33.16
N ILE A 25 -18.92 -31.37 31.90
CA ILE A 25 -17.56 -31.73 31.53
C ILE A 25 -16.73 -30.50 31.91
N CYS A 26 -15.91 -30.62 32.95
CA CYS A 26 -14.89 -29.62 33.22
C CYS A 26 -13.95 -29.66 32.02
N ALA A 27 -13.66 -28.50 31.44
CA ALA A 27 -12.69 -28.38 30.35
C ALA A 27 -11.40 -29.12 30.72
N GLN A 28 -10.97 -30.04 29.87
CA GLN A 28 -9.68 -30.71 30.06
C GLN A 28 -8.58 -29.67 29.80
N VAL A 29 -7.71 -29.47 30.78
CA VAL A 29 -6.60 -28.50 30.72
C VAL A 29 -5.29 -29.27 30.61
N PHE A 30 -4.43 -28.86 29.69
CA PHE A 30 -3.11 -29.46 29.48
C PHE A 30 -2.01 -28.49 29.88
N THR A 31 -1.03 -28.96 30.64
CA THR A 31 0.07 -28.12 31.14
C THR A 31 1.37 -28.54 30.48
N TRP A 32 2.05 -27.60 29.84
CA TRP A 32 3.38 -27.80 29.26
C TRP A 32 4.40 -27.91 30.38
N ASP A 33 5.24 -28.95 30.33
CA ASP A 33 6.40 -29.09 31.22
C ASP A 33 7.73 -29.28 30.48
N GLY A 34 7.69 -29.52 29.16
CA GLY A 34 8.87 -29.65 28.31
C GLY A 34 9.79 -30.80 28.71
N GLY A 35 9.25 -31.87 29.30
CA GLY A 35 10.02 -33.00 29.85
C GLY A 35 10.63 -33.96 28.80
N GLY A 36 10.29 -33.84 27.52
CA GLY A 36 10.73 -34.69 26.43
C GLY A 36 12.11 -34.35 25.88
N THR A 37 12.51 -35.06 24.81
CA THR A 37 13.82 -34.88 24.14
C THR A 37 13.81 -33.83 23.03
N ASP A 38 12.62 -33.33 22.71
CA ASP A 38 12.31 -32.33 21.69
C ASP A 38 11.39 -31.25 22.31
N THR A 39 10.89 -30.32 21.50
CA THR A 39 10.00 -29.24 21.93
C THR A 39 8.70 -29.22 21.14
N ASN A 40 8.21 -30.40 20.77
CA ASN A 40 7.03 -30.59 19.94
C ASN A 40 5.78 -30.83 20.80
N TRP A 41 4.64 -30.26 20.39
CA TRP A 41 3.35 -30.48 21.05
C TRP A 41 2.84 -31.90 20.81
N SER A 42 3.26 -32.54 19.72
CA SER A 42 2.98 -33.95 19.41
C SER A 42 3.65 -34.96 20.36
N THR A 43 4.63 -34.53 21.16
CA THR A 43 5.36 -35.42 22.08
C THR A 43 4.70 -35.47 23.45
N ASN A 44 4.10 -36.62 23.81
CA ASN A 44 3.48 -36.85 25.12
C ASN A 44 4.35 -36.43 26.32
N ALA A 45 5.67 -36.65 26.25
CA ALA A 45 6.60 -36.36 27.34
C ALA A 45 6.87 -34.86 27.57
N ASN A 46 6.38 -33.97 26.70
CA ASN A 46 6.46 -32.52 26.89
C ASN A 46 5.24 -31.95 27.64
N TRP A 47 4.25 -32.80 27.92
CA TRP A 47 3.03 -32.44 28.63
C TRP A 47 2.98 -33.13 29.98
N LEU A 48 2.57 -32.37 30.99
CA LEU A 48 2.52 -32.82 32.37
C LEU A 48 1.71 -34.11 32.50
N GLY A 49 2.41 -35.18 32.88
CA GLY A 49 1.84 -36.51 33.08
C GLY A 49 2.29 -37.54 32.04
N ASP A 50 3.00 -37.14 30.99
CA ASP A 50 3.66 -37.99 29.98
C ASP A 50 2.75 -39.01 29.26
N ILE A 51 1.43 -38.81 29.29
CA ILE A 51 0.45 -39.83 28.89
C ILE A 51 -0.33 -39.43 27.63
N GLU A 52 -0.61 -38.15 27.43
CA GLU A 52 -1.52 -37.70 26.37
C GLU A 52 -1.15 -36.28 25.90
N ILE A 53 -1.10 -36.08 24.58
CA ILE A 53 -1.03 -34.76 23.96
C ILE A 53 -2.38 -34.02 23.99
N PRO A 54 -2.40 -32.68 23.94
CA PRO A 54 -3.64 -31.93 23.92
C PRO A 54 -4.47 -32.26 22.66
N PRO A 55 -5.75 -32.65 22.79
CA PRO A 55 -6.66 -32.74 21.65
C PRO A 55 -7.13 -31.35 21.21
N THR A 56 -7.75 -31.26 20.03
CA THR A 56 -8.25 -29.99 19.50
C THR A 56 -9.46 -29.48 20.31
N GLY A 57 -9.53 -28.16 20.53
CA GLY A 57 -10.61 -27.47 21.23
C GLY A 57 -10.41 -27.27 22.74
N VAL A 58 -9.24 -27.61 23.29
CA VAL A 58 -8.92 -27.52 24.73
C VAL A 58 -8.23 -26.20 25.12
N SER A 59 -7.99 -26.03 26.43
CA SER A 59 -7.15 -24.95 26.98
C SER A 59 -5.77 -25.49 27.34
N VAL A 60 -4.74 -24.67 27.13
CA VAL A 60 -3.35 -24.99 27.46
C VAL A 60 -2.76 -24.01 28.47
N ILE A 61 -1.90 -24.53 29.34
CA ILE A 61 -1.17 -23.78 30.38
C ILE A 61 0.33 -23.94 30.14
N PHE A 62 1.04 -22.83 30.15
CA PHE A 62 2.50 -22.78 30.17
C PHE A 62 2.96 -22.28 31.54
N ASP A 63 3.80 -23.08 32.19
CA ASP A 63 4.44 -22.77 33.47
C ASP A 63 5.90 -23.27 33.44
N GLY A 64 6.73 -22.80 34.37
CA GLY A 64 8.14 -23.18 34.45
C GLY A 64 8.99 -22.64 33.30
N SER A 65 10.19 -23.20 33.13
CA SER A 65 11.27 -22.58 32.33
C SER A 65 11.97 -23.53 31.34
N VAL A 66 11.30 -24.60 30.91
CA VAL A 66 11.86 -25.65 30.04
C VAL A 66 11.06 -25.71 28.74
N GLY A 67 11.73 -26.02 27.62
CA GLY A 67 11.07 -26.08 26.30
C GLY A 67 10.44 -24.75 25.88
N LEU A 68 11.19 -23.66 26.10
CA LEU A 68 10.69 -22.28 25.95
C LEU A 68 10.27 -21.95 24.51
N ALA A 69 11.01 -22.43 23.52
CA ALA A 69 10.59 -22.37 22.12
C ALA A 69 9.98 -23.73 21.76
N ASN A 70 8.65 -23.80 21.68
CA ASN A 70 7.93 -25.02 21.37
C ASN A 70 7.08 -24.86 20.11
N THR A 71 6.80 -25.98 19.45
CA THR A 71 6.12 -26.00 18.15
C THR A 71 4.85 -26.81 18.25
N ASN A 72 3.71 -26.21 17.90
CA ASN A 72 2.46 -26.91 17.60
C ASN A 72 2.60 -27.58 16.23
N ASP A 73 3.04 -28.83 16.25
CA ASP A 73 3.42 -29.61 15.07
C ASP A 73 2.42 -30.74 14.76
N THR A 74 2.43 -31.20 13.52
CA THR A 74 1.90 -32.51 13.14
C THR A 74 2.92 -33.58 13.51
N ASP A 75 2.49 -34.72 14.08
CA ASP A 75 3.38 -35.87 14.27
C ASP A 75 3.54 -36.61 12.93
N PRO A 76 4.71 -36.55 12.27
CA PRO A 76 4.91 -37.25 11.00
C PRO A 76 4.99 -38.78 11.18
N GLY A 77 5.20 -39.28 12.40
CA GLY A 77 5.35 -40.71 12.71
C GLY A 77 4.04 -41.45 13.00
N ILE A 78 2.91 -40.74 13.13
CA ILE A 78 1.61 -41.33 13.46
C ILE A 78 0.56 -40.87 12.44
N PRO A 79 0.17 -41.74 11.48
CA PRO A 79 -0.90 -41.43 10.52
C PRO A 79 -2.20 -41.06 11.25
N GLY A 80 -2.63 -39.81 11.09
CA GLY A 80 -3.84 -39.25 11.71
C GLY A 80 -3.63 -38.54 13.07
N ALA A 81 -2.39 -38.41 13.55
CA ALA A 81 -2.08 -37.51 14.66
C ALA A 81 -2.22 -36.05 14.19
N ALA A 82 -3.31 -35.42 14.60
CA ALA A 82 -3.60 -34.04 14.26
C ALA A 82 -2.80 -33.09 15.17
N TRP A 83 -2.16 -32.09 14.56
CA TRP A 83 -1.74 -30.87 15.25
C TRP A 83 -2.94 -30.24 15.98
N VAL A 84 -2.67 -29.39 16.98
CA VAL A 84 -3.75 -28.76 17.75
C VAL A 84 -4.40 -27.65 16.92
N SER A 85 -5.43 -28.02 16.16
CA SER A 85 -6.09 -27.13 15.19
C SER A 85 -7.08 -26.13 15.76
N ALA A 86 -7.44 -26.29 17.03
CA ALA A 86 -8.26 -25.31 17.74
C ALA A 86 -7.93 -25.27 19.22
N LEU A 87 -8.08 -24.09 19.84
CA LEU A 87 -8.02 -23.87 21.28
C LEU A 87 -9.29 -23.13 21.74
N ASP A 88 -9.76 -23.41 22.96
CA ASP A 88 -10.95 -22.78 23.58
C ASP A 88 -12.20 -22.82 22.67
N LEU A 89 -12.70 -24.04 22.38
CA LEU A 89 -14.03 -24.23 21.77
C LEU A 89 -15.15 -24.46 22.80
N ASP A 90 -14.79 -24.79 24.05
CA ASP A 90 -15.74 -25.01 25.14
C ASP A 90 -15.33 -24.35 26.48
N ALA A 91 -14.18 -23.64 26.57
CA ALA A 91 -13.67 -23.13 27.85
C ALA A 91 -12.56 -22.06 27.77
N THR A 92 -12.77 -20.95 28.47
CA THR A 92 -11.85 -19.81 28.51
C THR A 92 -11.06 -19.77 29.83
N PRO A 93 -9.75 -19.45 29.83
CA PRO A 93 -8.91 -18.97 28.71
C PRO A 93 -8.39 -20.05 27.75
N ALA A 94 -8.02 -19.66 26.52
CA ALA A 94 -7.39 -20.57 25.55
C ALA A 94 -5.94 -20.90 25.89
N ILE A 95 -5.13 -19.86 26.14
CA ILE A 95 -3.72 -19.97 26.53
C ILE A 95 -3.53 -19.24 27.86
N THR A 96 -2.92 -19.89 28.84
CA THR A 96 -2.56 -19.27 30.12
C THR A 96 -1.06 -19.37 30.36
N PHE A 97 -0.41 -18.23 30.62
CA PHE A 97 0.96 -18.18 31.11
C PHE A 97 0.93 -17.92 32.61
N GLU A 98 1.33 -18.91 33.41
CA GLU A 98 1.31 -18.82 34.86
C GLU A 98 2.44 -17.89 35.39
N PRO A 99 2.36 -17.39 36.64
CA PRO A 99 3.37 -16.48 37.19
C PRO A 99 4.81 -17.02 37.16
N GLY A 100 4.99 -18.34 37.10
CA GLY A 100 6.28 -19.02 37.01
C GLY A 100 6.78 -19.27 35.58
N ALA A 101 6.01 -18.95 34.54
CA ALA A 101 6.36 -19.21 33.15
C ALA A 101 7.59 -18.38 32.72
N GLY A 102 8.56 -19.03 32.06
CA GLY A 102 9.66 -18.38 31.36
C GLY A 102 9.18 -17.59 30.14
N SER A 103 10.10 -17.11 29.31
CA SER A 103 9.74 -16.42 28.06
C SER A 103 9.48 -17.46 26.97
N PHE A 104 8.22 -17.84 26.77
CA PHE A 104 7.85 -18.86 25.79
C PHE A 104 7.62 -18.24 24.40
N VAL A 105 8.01 -19.00 23.38
CA VAL A 105 7.69 -18.79 21.96
C VAL A 105 6.87 -20.00 21.51
N LEU A 106 5.59 -19.78 21.19
CA LEU A 106 4.68 -20.83 20.73
C LEU A 106 4.58 -20.79 19.20
N GLY A 107 5.28 -21.69 18.52
CA GLY A 107 5.37 -21.75 17.06
C GLY A 107 4.52 -22.84 16.39
N GLY A 108 4.63 -22.94 15.07
CA GLY A 108 3.84 -23.83 14.21
C GLY A 108 3.53 -23.17 12.87
N THR A 109 3.39 -23.96 11.80
CA THR A 109 3.08 -23.44 10.45
C THR A 109 1.58 -23.38 10.17
N GLU A 110 0.79 -24.20 10.85
CA GLU A 110 -0.65 -24.34 10.64
C GLU A 110 -1.46 -23.37 11.51
N ALA A 111 -2.60 -22.90 10.96
CA ALA A 111 -3.40 -21.85 11.61
C ALA A 111 -4.29 -22.37 12.75
N VAL A 112 -4.02 -21.98 13.99
CA VAL A 112 -4.82 -22.40 15.16
C VAL A 112 -6.11 -21.59 15.26
N THR A 113 -7.25 -22.28 15.28
CA THR A 113 -8.55 -21.64 15.47
C THR A 113 -8.80 -21.32 16.95
N ILE A 114 -9.06 -20.06 17.31
CA ILE A 114 -9.29 -19.67 18.72
C ILE A 114 -10.60 -18.89 18.87
N GLY A 115 -11.43 -19.30 19.84
CA GLY A 115 -12.56 -18.51 20.33
C GLY A 115 -13.92 -19.19 20.32
N LEU A 116 -14.80 -18.66 21.18
CA LEU A 116 -16.17 -19.13 21.42
C LEU A 116 -17.23 -18.25 20.74
N ALA A 117 -18.49 -18.73 20.73
CA ALA A 117 -19.67 -17.96 20.31
C ALA A 117 -19.96 -16.70 21.18
N GLY A 118 -19.32 -16.58 22.35
CA GLY A 118 -19.39 -15.41 23.25
C GLY A 118 -18.11 -14.58 23.24
N ASN A 119 -18.05 -13.53 24.07
CA ASN A 119 -16.75 -12.93 24.41
C ASN A 119 -15.92 -13.97 25.16
N SER A 120 -14.66 -14.13 24.82
CA SER A 120 -13.78 -15.14 25.40
C SER A 120 -12.38 -14.58 25.64
N THR A 121 -11.78 -14.90 26.78
CA THR A 121 -10.36 -14.66 27.04
C THR A 121 -9.56 -15.66 26.23
N VAL A 122 -8.73 -15.16 25.30
CA VAL A 122 -7.88 -15.99 24.45
C VAL A 122 -6.49 -16.15 25.05
N VAL A 123 -5.99 -15.12 25.74
CA VAL A 123 -4.72 -15.18 26.45
C VAL A 123 -4.92 -14.62 27.86
N LEU A 124 -4.49 -15.39 28.85
CA LEU A 124 -4.35 -14.92 30.23
C LEU A 124 -2.85 -14.90 30.58
N GLN A 125 -2.28 -13.70 30.62
CA GLN A 125 -0.87 -13.48 30.86
C GLN A 125 -0.64 -13.04 32.32
N LYS A 126 -0.02 -13.91 33.11
CA LYS A 126 0.29 -13.69 34.53
C LYS A 126 1.78 -13.66 34.83
N SER A 127 2.61 -14.07 33.87
CA SER A 127 4.07 -14.11 34.00
C SER A 127 4.66 -12.72 33.85
N PRO A 128 5.69 -12.34 34.64
CA PRO A 128 6.46 -11.13 34.40
C PRO A 128 7.35 -11.20 33.15
N ASN A 129 7.53 -12.39 32.56
CA ASN A 129 8.37 -12.58 31.38
C ASN A 129 7.57 -12.35 30.09
N PRO A 130 8.20 -11.78 29.04
CA PRO A 130 7.55 -11.58 27.74
C PRO A 130 7.23 -12.93 27.08
N GLN A 131 6.11 -13.00 26.36
CA GLN A 131 5.66 -14.22 25.66
C GLN A 131 5.46 -13.91 24.19
N GLU A 132 5.64 -14.91 23.34
CA GLU A 132 5.41 -14.82 21.90
C GLU A 132 4.53 -15.96 21.41
N ILE A 133 3.53 -15.61 20.60
CA ILE A 133 2.66 -16.54 19.88
C ILE A 133 2.93 -16.33 18.39
N SER A 134 3.64 -17.28 17.78
CA SER A 134 4.17 -17.16 16.42
C SER A 134 3.49 -18.07 15.39
N PHE A 135 2.67 -19.05 15.81
CA PHE A 135 1.80 -19.76 14.88
C PHE A 135 0.66 -18.84 14.37
N PRO A 136 0.17 -19.01 13.13
CA PRO A 136 -0.97 -18.25 12.63
C PRO A 136 -2.24 -18.53 13.45
N ILE A 137 -3.10 -17.53 13.63
CA ILE A 137 -4.36 -17.65 14.38
C ILE A 137 -5.54 -17.33 13.49
N THR A 138 -6.56 -18.18 13.50
CA THR A 138 -7.89 -17.82 12.98
C THR A 138 -8.83 -17.56 14.15
N LEU A 139 -9.32 -16.33 14.30
CA LEU A 139 -10.32 -16.05 15.33
C LEU A 139 -11.66 -16.68 14.91
N LYS A 140 -12.41 -17.24 15.86
CA LYS A 140 -13.73 -17.84 15.62
C LYS A 140 -14.76 -17.32 16.61
N GLY A 141 -15.98 -17.11 16.11
CA GLY A 141 -17.17 -16.89 16.93
C GLY A 141 -18.05 -15.74 16.47
N GLY A 142 -17.57 -14.92 15.53
CA GLY A 142 -18.37 -14.00 14.73
C GLY A 142 -19.15 -12.98 15.57
N ASN A 143 -18.70 -11.75 15.54
CA ASN A 143 -19.28 -10.61 16.24
C ASN A 143 -18.87 -10.38 17.72
N LYS A 144 -17.74 -10.92 18.19
CA LYS A 144 -17.36 -10.88 19.63
C LYS A 144 -15.97 -10.31 19.90
N SER A 145 -15.70 -10.05 21.18
CA SER A 145 -14.37 -9.62 21.66
C SER A 145 -13.57 -10.83 22.13
N ARG A 146 -12.32 -10.88 21.67
CA ARG A 146 -11.29 -11.85 22.07
C ARG A 146 -10.36 -11.12 23.04
N ILE A 147 -10.31 -11.57 24.28
CA ILE A 147 -9.72 -10.81 25.38
C ILE A 147 -8.29 -11.29 25.65
N ILE A 148 -7.36 -10.36 25.71
CA ILE A 148 -6.00 -10.56 26.24
C ILE A 148 -6.00 -9.94 27.63
N GLU A 149 -6.00 -10.78 28.64
CA GLU A 149 -6.08 -10.36 30.03
C GLU A 149 -4.69 -10.38 30.68
N HIS A 150 -4.26 -9.24 31.22
CA HIS A 150 -2.99 -9.13 31.94
C HIS A 150 -3.23 -9.08 33.45
N ALA A 151 -2.46 -9.87 34.20
CA ALA A 151 -2.35 -9.70 35.64
C ALA A 151 -1.41 -8.52 35.99
N ALA A 152 -1.54 -8.00 37.20
CA ALA A 152 -0.67 -6.91 37.66
C ALA A 152 0.81 -7.32 37.64
N GLY A 153 1.63 -6.55 36.92
CA GLY A 153 3.07 -6.80 36.78
C GLY A 153 3.45 -7.88 35.77
N ALA A 154 2.50 -8.31 34.91
CA ALA A 154 2.80 -9.25 33.85
C ALA A 154 3.61 -8.59 32.71
N GLY A 155 4.43 -9.39 32.03
CA GLY A 155 5.23 -8.99 30.86
C GLY A 155 4.40 -8.89 29.58
N SER A 156 5.04 -8.54 28.47
CA SER A 156 4.37 -8.36 27.18
C SER A 156 3.87 -9.69 26.58
N VAL A 157 2.90 -9.58 25.67
CA VAL A 157 2.48 -10.66 24.76
C VAL A 157 2.66 -10.19 23.32
N THR A 158 3.53 -10.86 22.57
CA THR A 158 3.79 -10.63 21.15
C THR A 158 3.00 -11.62 20.31
N PHE A 159 2.28 -11.13 19.31
CA PHE A 159 1.68 -11.93 18.25
C PHE A 159 2.48 -11.74 16.96
N SER A 160 3.34 -12.71 16.66
CA SER A 160 4.21 -12.68 15.47
C SER A 160 3.72 -13.55 14.33
N GLY A 161 2.81 -14.50 14.61
CA GLY A 161 2.05 -15.19 13.58
C GLY A 161 0.89 -14.35 13.05
N ASP A 162 0.48 -14.61 11.81
CA ASP A 162 -0.61 -13.90 11.16
C ASP A 162 -1.96 -14.19 11.85
N ILE A 163 -2.71 -13.14 12.19
CA ILE A 163 -4.06 -13.24 12.74
C ILE A 163 -5.07 -12.97 11.63
N ASN A 164 -5.92 -13.97 11.35
CA ASN A 164 -7.08 -13.83 10.48
C ASN A 164 -8.35 -13.49 11.30
N PHE A 165 -8.86 -12.28 11.11
CA PHE A 165 -10.09 -11.79 11.73
C PHE A 165 -11.34 -12.28 10.98
N THR A 166 -12.20 -13.05 11.64
CA THR A 166 -13.48 -13.54 11.06
C THR A 166 -14.69 -12.78 11.62
N ASN A 167 -14.70 -11.46 11.44
CA ASN A 167 -15.73 -10.56 11.97
C ASN A 167 -15.73 -10.49 13.52
N ASP A 168 -14.54 -10.59 14.12
CA ASP A 168 -14.26 -10.47 15.56
C ASP A 168 -13.28 -9.30 15.84
N ARG A 169 -13.02 -8.97 17.11
CA ARG A 169 -12.01 -7.97 17.50
C ARG A 169 -11.17 -8.45 18.68
N MET A 170 -9.95 -7.94 18.79
CA MET A 170 -9.09 -8.11 19.96
C MET A 170 -9.38 -7.01 20.99
N LEU A 171 -9.28 -7.33 22.27
CA LEU A 171 -9.50 -6.42 23.39
C LEU A 171 -8.50 -6.72 24.50
N THR A 172 -7.79 -5.72 25.02
CA THR A 172 -6.99 -5.87 26.24
C THR A 172 -7.82 -5.51 27.47
N ASP A 173 -7.76 -6.34 28.50
CA ASP A 173 -8.46 -6.10 29.77
C ASP A 173 -7.58 -6.48 30.98
N GLY A 174 -8.06 -6.16 32.17
CA GLY A 174 -7.34 -6.42 33.42
C GLY A 174 -6.40 -5.28 33.82
N ALA A 175 -5.18 -5.62 34.25
CA ALA A 175 -4.16 -4.63 34.63
C ALA A 175 -3.44 -4.05 33.40
N ALA A 176 -2.65 -3.00 33.60
CA ALA A 176 -1.77 -2.46 32.57
C ALA A 176 -0.82 -3.55 32.04
N GLY A 177 -0.74 -3.68 30.72
CA GLY A 177 0.08 -4.66 30.02
C GLY A 177 0.32 -4.25 28.57
N THR A 178 1.36 -4.86 27.97
CA THR A 178 1.82 -4.55 26.61
C THR A 178 1.48 -5.68 25.65
N VAL A 179 0.76 -5.36 24.57
CA VAL A 179 0.56 -6.26 23.44
C VAL A 179 1.38 -5.76 22.26
N ILE A 180 2.12 -6.65 21.60
CA ILE A 180 2.94 -6.34 20.43
C ILE A 180 2.38 -7.11 19.23
N LEU A 181 2.13 -6.45 18.10
CA LEU A 181 1.64 -7.08 16.87
C LEU A 181 2.71 -6.97 15.78
N THR A 182 3.25 -8.09 15.30
CA THR A 182 4.25 -8.12 14.21
C THR A 182 3.82 -8.98 13.02
N GLY A 183 2.82 -9.85 13.16
CA GLY A 183 2.28 -10.65 12.05
C GLY A 183 1.56 -9.83 10.96
N ASN A 184 1.44 -10.38 9.76
CA ASN A 184 0.70 -9.80 8.64
C ASN A 184 -0.78 -10.19 8.75
N ASN A 185 -1.51 -9.44 9.55
CA ASN A 185 -2.88 -9.78 9.91
C ASN A 185 -3.84 -9.62 8.73
N THR A 186 -4.93 -10.40 8.66
CA THR A 186 -5.88 -10.37 7.52
C THR A 186 -7.33 -10.50 8.00
N GLY A 187 -8.27 -10.44 7.07
CA GLY A 187 -9.69 -10.67 7.35
C GLY A 187 -10.46 -9.42 7.79
N VAL A 188 -11.76 -9.60 8.07
CA VAL A 188 -12.66 -8.49 8.42
C VAL A 188 -12.79 -8.39 9.93
N GLY A 189 -12.42 -7.25 10.51
CA GLY A 189 -12.72 -6.97 11.92
C GLY A 189 -14.23 -6.94 12.19
N LEU A 190 -14.59 -7.09 13.47
CA LEU A 190 -15.95 -7.03 13.98
C LEU A 190 -16.80 -6.02 13.20
N ASN A 191 -17.89 -6.54 12.62
CA ASN A 191 -19.02 -5.82 12.08
C ASN A 191 -18.70 -5.21 10.67
N ALA A 192 -18.34 -6.02 9.68
CA ALA A 192 -18.11 -5.60 8.27
C ALA A 192 -19.25 -4.68 7.73
N PRO A 193 -19.01 -3.72 6.78
CA PRO A 193 -20.04 -2.78 6.36
C PRO A 193 -21.25 -3.51 5.74
N THR A 194 -22.46 -3.11 6.12
CA THR A 194 -23.66 -3.28 5.28
C THR A 194 -24.14 -1.86 5.00
N ALA A 195 -24.42 -1.54 3.73
CA ALA A 195 -24.80 -0.19 3.31
C ALA A 195 -25.86 0.42 4.26
N GLY A 196 -25.57 1.59 4.82
CA GLY A 196 -26.51 2.35 5.66
C GLY A 196 -26.47 2.10 7.18
N THR A 197 -25.46 1.41 7.73
CA THR A 197 -25.26 1.32 9.20
C THR A 197 -24.05 2.11 9.70
N ASN A 198 -24.29 3.18 10.47
CA ASN A 198 -23.27 4.03 11.09
C ASN A 198 -22.97 3.56 12.54
N ALA A 199 -22.06 2.60 12.68
CA ALA A 199 -21.40 2.31 13.95
C ALA A 199 -19.88 2.36 13.71
N LEU A 200 -19.12 3.02 14.59
CA LEU A 200 -17.64 3.05 14.55
C LEU A 200 -17.11 1.65 14.93
N ARG A 201 -16.12 1.12 14.18
CA ARG A 201 -15.75 -0.31 14.28
C ARG A 201 -14.25 -0.45 14.40
N SER A 202 -13.78 -1.24 15.37
CA SER A 202 -12.34 -1.38 15.62
C SER A 202 -11.92 -2.84 15.66
N THR A 203 -10.77 -3.14 15.06
CA THR A 203 -10.11 -4.46 15.10
C THR A 203 -9.44 -4.72 16.46
N PHE A 204 -9.09 -3.64 17.19
CA PHE A 204 -8.37 -3.73 18.46
C PHE A 204 -8.83 -2.67 19.47
N ILE A 205 -9.13 -3.08 20.70
CA ILE A 205 -9.53 -2.17 21.79
C ILE A 205 -8.54 -2.25 22.96
N LEU A 206 -8.01 -1.10 23.35
CA LEU A 206 -7.26 -0.93 24.60
C LEU A 206 -8.21 -0.45 25.70
N ASN A 207 -8.71 -1.38 26.53
CA ASN A 207 -9.65 -1.05 27.60
C ASN A 207 -8.98 -0.85 28.97
N ALA A 208 -7.87 -1.53 29.22
CA ALA A 208 -7.14 -1.41 30.48
C ALA A 208 -6.54 -0.01 30.69
N GLU A 209 -6.63 0.53 31.91
CA GLU A 209 -5.95 1.77 32.29
C GLU A 209 -4.43 1.59 32.16
N GLY A 210 -3.77 2.49 31.43
CA GLY A 210 -2.35 2.39 31.12
C GLY A 210 -1.95 1.22 30.21
N GLY A 211 -2.90 0.58 29.51
CA GLY A 211 -2.60 -0.46 28.54
C GLY A 211 -1.78 0.05 27.36
N HIS A 212 -0.91 -0.81 26.80
CA HIS A 212 0.00 -0.46 25.72
C HIS A 212 -0.19 -1.38 24.51
N LEU A 213 -0.29 -0.81 23.30
CA LEU A 213 -0.22 -1.53 22.02
C LEU A 213 1.02 -1.10 21.24
N GLU A 214 1.90 -2.04 20.93
CA GLU A 214 3.07 -1.81 20.09
C GLU A 214 2.84 -2.41 18.69
N LEU A 215 3.11 -1.60 17.68
CA LEU A 215 2.96 -1.94 16.26
C LEU A 215 4.33 -2.26 15.71
N GLY A 216 4.54 -3.52 15.32
CA GLY A 216 5.86 -4.06 14.99
C GLY A 216 6.05 -4.46 13.52
N SER A 217 5.05 -4.23 12.66
CA SER A 217 5.19 -4.39 11.19
C SER A 217 4.13 -3.57 10.42
N PRO A 218 4.33 -3.28 9.12
CA PRO A 218 3.31 -2.61 8.30
C PRO A 218 1.99 -3.40 8.20
N GLY A 219 2.08 -4.73 8.14
CA GLY A 219 0.94 -5.64 8.09
C GLY A 219 0.23 -5.89 9.43
N CYS A 220 0.70 -5.32 10.55
CA CYS A 220 0.21 -5.62 11.89
C CYS A 220 -1.27 -5.29 12.12
N LEU A 221 -1.90 -4.50 11.25
CA LEU A 221 -3.35 -4.24 11.26
C LEU A 221 -4.07 -4.72 9.99
N GLY A 222 -3.34 -5.29 9.02
CA GLY A 222 -3.79 -5.94 7.78
C GLY A 222 -3.85 -5.10 6.49
N ASP A 223 -4.10 -5.75 5.33
CA ASP A 223 -4.12 -5.16 3.97
C ASP A 223 -5.55 -4.77 3.50
N PHE A 224 -5.71 -3.67 2.75
CA PHE A 224 -6.90 -2.80 2.74
C PHE A 224 -7.50 -2.38 1.38
N SER A 225 -7.62 -3.27 0.39
CA SER A 225 -8.21 -2.94 -0.93
C SER A 225 -9.73 -2.69 -1.01
N MET A 226 -10.45 -2.41 0.10
CA MET A 226 -11.92 -2.17 0.06
C MET A 226 -12.34 -0.69 0.23
N ASN A 227 -12.89 -0.14 -0.86
CA ASN A 227 -13.46 1.20 -1.04
C ASN A 227 -14.42 1.70 0.07
N SER A 228 -14.06 2.83 0.67
CA SER A 228 -14.88 3.92 1.27
C SER A 228 -15.91 3.67 2.40
N ALA A 229 -15.77 4.49 3.46
CA ALA A 229 -16.77 4.94 4.46
C ALA A 229 -17.15 4.02 5.65
N ASN A 230 -16.25 3.93 6.64
CA ASN A 230 -16.48 4.22 8.09
C ASN A 230 -15.49 3.46 8.99
N LEU A 231 -14.51 4.21 9.53
CA LEU A 231 -13.57 3.93 10.64
C LEU A 231 -13.30 2.47 10.98
N ARG A 232 -12.12 1.96 10.58
CA ARG A 232 -11.50 0.71 11.07
C ARG A 232 -10.07 0.93 11.56
N GLY A 233 -9.88 1.67 12.65
CA GLY A 233 -8.60 1.71 13.38
C GLY A 233 -8.70 1.00 14.74
N PHE A 234 -7.81 1.30 15.67
CA PHE A 234 -7.92 0.86 17.07
C PHE A 234 -8.70 1.87 17.93
N ASN A 235 -9.27 1.40 19.04
CA ASN A 235 -10.01 2.24 20.00
C ASN A 235 -9.32 2.23 21.37
N MET A 236 -9.00 3.41 21.86
CA MET A 236 -8.35 3.64 23.14
C MET A 236 -9.37 4.11 24.17
N GLN A 237 -9.78 3.20 25.05
CA GLN A 237 -10.81 3.45 26.07
C GLN A 237 -10.22 3.61 27.47
N GLY A 238 -9.10 2.94 27.74
CA GLY A 238 -8.38 3.07 29.00
C GLY A 238 -7.78 4.47 29.15
N ASN A 239 -7.86 5.03 30.36
CA ASN A 239 -7.15 6.27 30.67
C ASN A 239 -5.62 6.04 30.64
N GLY A 240 -4.87 6.95 30.02
CA GLY A 240 -3.42 6.81 29.87
C GLY A 240 -3.00 5.66 28.95
N ALA A 241 -3.92 5.11 28.13
CA ALA A 241 -3.58 4.10 27.16
C ALA A 241 -2.53 4.66 26.17
N THR A 242 -1.59 3.80 25.78
CA THR A 242 -0.48 4.17 24.92
C THR A 242 -0.43 3.26 23.70
N PHE A 243 -0.02 3.82 22.57
CA PHE A 243 0.41 3.02 21.43
C PHE A 243 1.76 3.52 20.90
N SER A 244 2.53 2.63 20.28
CA SER A 244 3.87 2.94 19.78
C SER A 244 4.18 2.13 18.54
N THR A 245 5.19 2.56 17.78
CA THR A 245 5.93 1.68 16.88
C THR A 245 6.97 0.91 17.67
N SER A 246 7.38 -0.26 17.17
CA SER A 246 8.57 -0.93 17.68
C SER A 246 9.82 -0.07 17.45
N PRO A 247 10.84 -0.15 18.31
CA PRO A 247 12.04 0.69 18.17
C PRO A 247 12.70 0.57 16.79
N GLY A 248 12.90 1.71 16.13
CA GLY A 248 13.50 1.78 14.79
C GLY A 248 12.59 1.37 13.63
N LEU A 249 11.29 1.17 13.89
CA LEU A 249 10.29 0.94 12.86
C LEU A 249 9.56 2.24 12.53
N ASP A 250 9.69 2.68 11.29
CA ASP A 250 8.90 3.76 10.73
C ASP A 250 7.73 3.17 9.94
N LEU A 251 6.51 3.60 10.26
CA LEU A 251 5.27 3.20 9.58
C LEU A 251 4.70 4.40 8.82
N VAL A 252 5.39 4.80 7.75
CA VAL A 252 5.11 6.00 6.95
C VAL A 252 5.02 5.67 5.45
N GLY A 253 4.43 6.56 4.66
CA GLY A 253 4.32 6.42 3.21
C GLY A 253 3.55 5.16 2.78
N PRO A 254 4.17 4.21 2.06
CA PRO A 254 3.51 2.97 1.67
C PRO A 254 3.18 2.05 2.86
N ASP A 255 3.91 2.18 3.98
CA ASP A 255 3.76 1.35 5.18
C ASP A 255 2.87 2.01 6.25
N LYS A 256 2.21 3.12 5.89
CA LYS A 256 1.35 3.88 6.80
C LYS A 256 0.11 3.09 7.23
N ILE A 257 -0.46 3.52 8.35
CA ILE A 257 -1.74 3.03 8.82
C ILE A 257 -2.82 3.95 8.29
N ASP A 258 -3.46 3.61 7.17
CA ASP A 258 -4.53 4.40 6.52
C ASP A 258 -5.83 4.57 7.34
N LYS A 259 -5.81 4.22 8.63
CA LYS A 259 -6.99 4.11 9.49
C LYS A 259 -7.03 5.17 10.56
N VAL A 260 -8.25 5.46 11.02
CA VAL A 260 -8.50 6.46 12.08
C VAL A 260 -8.39 5.83 13.46
N VAL A 261 -7.53 6.39 14.30
CA VAL A 261 -7.47 6.05 15.73
C VAL A 261 -8.58 6.77 16.48
N THR A 262 -9.35 6.02 17.24
CA THR A 262 -10.40 6.58 18.09
C THR A 262 -9.97 6.54 19.54
N TYR A 263 -10.26 7.58 20.31
CA TYR A 263 -9.97 7.61 21.74
C TYR A 263 -11.12 8.21 22.53
N HIS A 264 -11.34 7.64 23.71
CA HIS A 264 -12.40 8.03 24.64
C HIS A 264 -11.83 8.71 25.90
N GLN A 265 -10.57 8.44 26.24
CA GLN A 265 -9.87 8.99 27.40
C GLN A 265 -8.51 9.54 26.98
N THR A 266 -7.79 10.17 27.91
CA THR A 266 -6.43 10.66 27.64
C THR A 266 -5.55 9.51 27.14
N THR A 267 -4.85 9.75 26.04
CA THR A 267 -4.18 8.73 25.23
C THR A 267 -2.84 9.28 24.74
N ASN A 268 -1.84 8.43 24.57
CA ASN A 268 -0.54 8.84 24.04
C ASN A 268 -0.09 7.97 22.86
N PHE A 269 0.56 8.60 21.89
CA PHE A 269 1.57 7.94 21.07
C PHE A 269 2.94 8.06 21.77
N SER A 270 3.71 6.97 21.82
CA SER A 270 5.02 6.90 22.48
C SER A 270 6.02 6.04 21.71
N GLY A 271 6.44 6.47 20.51
CA GLY A 271 7.38 5.74 19.65
C GLY A 271 8.71 6.46 19.43
N ASP A 272 9.76 5.67 19.16
CA ASP A 272 11.06 6.18 18.68
C ASP A 272 11.10 6.31 17.15
N GLY A 273 10.27 5.53 16.44
CA GLY A 273 10.12 5.60 14.98
C GLY A 273 8.87 6.38 14.59
N ASP A 274 8.85 6.86 13.35
CA ASP A 274 7.78 7.70 12.81
C ASP A 274 6.53 6.87 12.53
N LEU A 275 5.36 7.46 12.72
CA LEU A 275 4.08 6.80 12.47
C LEU A 275 3.15 7.70 11.67
N GLU A 276 2.67 7.23 10.53
CA GLU A 276 1.67 7.90 9.73
C GLU A 276 0.30 7.22 9.88
N LEU A 277 -0.71 8.01 10.26
CA LEU A 277 -2.08 7.58 10.45
C LEU A 277 -3.03 8.23 9.44
N GLY A 278 -4.10 7.50 9.11
CA GLY A 278 -5.20 8.02 8.32
C GLY A 278 -6.03 9.07 9.07
N GLY A 279 -5.99 9.11 10.40
CA GLY A 279 -6.68 10.15 11.18
C GLY A 279 -6.72 9.88 12.67
N ILE A 280 -7.16 10.87 13.43
CA ILE A 280 -7.46 10.72 14.86
C ILE A 280 -8.81 11.35 15.20
N MET A 281 -9.56 10.71 16.10
CA MET A 281 -10.91 11.13 16.49
C MET A 281 -11.14 10.92 17.99
N ASN A 282 -11.48 12.01 18.69
CA ASN A 282 -12.03 11.92 20.05
C ASN A 282 -13.52 11.57 19.96
N THR A 283 -13.97 10.56 20.69
CA THR A 283 -15.39 10.18 20.77
C THR A 283 -16.04 10.53 22.12
N ALA A 284 -15.29 11.14 23.04
CA ALA A 284 -15.78 11.53 24.37
C ALA A 284 -16.19 13.01 24.47
N ALA A 285 -17.23 13.27 25.28
CA ALA A 285 -17.87 14.57 25.40
C ALA A 285 -17.10 15.66 26.18
N SER A 286 -15.88 15.40 26.69
CA SER A 286 -15.22 16.30 27.68
C SER A 286 -13.79 16.74 27.34
N GLY A 287 -13.42 16.67 26.07
CA GLY A 287 -12.13 17.13 25.55
C GLY A 287 -10.89 16.52 26.20
N ARG A 288 -10.57 15.31 25.75
CA ARG A 288 -9.45 14.51 26.28
C ARG A 288 -8.16 14.83 25.54
N GLY A 289 -7.05 14.64 26.24
CA GLY A 289 -5.71 14.86 25.71
C GLY A 289 -5.27 13.72 24.79
N PHE A 290 -4.75 14.08 23.62
CA PHE A 290 -3.97 13.19 22.78
C PHE A 290 -2.51 13.63 22.84
N GLY A 291 -1.69 12.88 23.56
CA GLY A 291 -0.27 13.14 23.73
C GLY A 291 0.56 12.54 22.59
N VAL A 292 1.62 13.23 22.22
CA VAL A 292 2.72 12.68 21.43
C VAL A 292 3.98 12.80 22.28
N ILE A 293 4.55 11.67 22.64
CA ILE A 293 5.67 11.55 23.57
C ILE A 293 6.75 10.75 22.85
N GLY A 294 8.02 11.08 23.05
CA GLY A 294 9.13 10.38 22.39
C GLY A 294 9.75 11.20 21.25
N ASP A 295 10.70 10.58 20.56
CA ASP A 295 11.53 11.22 19.53
C ASP A 295 10.99 11.02 18.11
N GLY A 296 10.09 10.04 17.90
CA GLY A 296 9.44 9.79 16.60
C GLY A 296 8.28 10.73 16.31
N ASP A 297 8.11 11.07 15.04
CA ASP A 297 7.06 11.97 14.56
C ASP A 297 5.74 11.20 14.35
N LEU A 298 4.63 11.79 14.78
CA LEU A 298 3.28 11.30 14.45
C LEU A 298 2.70 12.13 13.31
N LEU A 299 2.54 11.52 12.13
CA LEU A 299 1.98 12.13 10.93
C LEU A 299 0.51 11.74 10.77
N ILE A 300 -0.34 12.69 10.38
CA ILE A 300 -1.73 12.45 10.02
C ILE A 300 -1.93 12.86 8.56
N SER A 301 -2.19 11.91 7.65
CA SER A 301 -2.18 12.16 6.20
C SER A 301 -3.42 11.68 5.43
N GLY A 302 -4.30 10.91 6.06
CA GLY A 302 -5.50 10.37 5.40
C GLY A 302 -6.74 11.27 5.53
N THR A 303 -7.77 10.74 6.19
CA THR A 303 -9.05 11.41 6.48
C THR A 303 -8.96 12.66 7.38
N GLY A 304 -7.91 12.83 8.19
CA GLY A 304 -7.68 14.05 8.98
C GLY A 304 -7.96 13.97 10.49
N LEU A 305 -7.97 15.13 11.15
CA LEU A 305 -8.22 15.30 12.58
C LEU A 305 -9.69 15.66 12.83
N PHE A 306 -10.43 14.83 13.56
CA PHE A 306 -11.87 15.03 13.83
C PHE A 306 -12.17 15.60 15.22
N LEU A 307 -13.02 16.62 15.27
CA LEU A 307 -13.55 17.23 16.50
C LEU A 307 -15.03 16.77 16.67
N THR A 308 -15.37 15.72 17.44
CA THR A 308 -16.78 15.22 17.53
C THR A 308 -17.35 14.76 18.91
N HIS A 309 -18.65 15.10 19.19
CA HIS A 309 -19.75 14.48 19.98
C HIS A 309 -21.09 15.31 19.89
N ARG A 310 -22.18 14.84 20.54
CA ARG A 310 -23.61 15.19 20.40
C ARG A 310 -24.16 16.41 21.19
N GLU A 311 -23.38 17.12 22.02
CA GLU A 311 -23.86 18.28 22.82
C GLU A 311 -22.82 19.43 22.80
N GLU A 312 -23.28 20.66 23.07
CA GLU A 312 -22.65 21.98 22.80
C GLU A 312 -21.14 22.12 23.13
N ALA A 313 -20.36 22.72 22.20
CA ALA A 313 -18.92 23.08 22.23
C ALA A 313 -17.91 21.96 22.60
N GLN A 314 -17.05 21.60 21.65
CA GLN A 314 -16.00 20.59 21.87
C GLN A 314 -14.61 21.13 22.04
N THR A 315 -13.73 20.30 22.58
CA THR A 315 -12.32 20.60 22.71
C THR A 315 -11.54 19.34 22.34
N VAL A 316 -10.66 19.38 21.35
CA VAL A 316 -9.59 18.36 21.23
C VAL A 316 -8.34 18.98 21.79
N VAL A 317 -7.65 18.30 22.72
CA VAL A 317 -6.40 18.80 23.28
C VAL A 317 -5.25 17.96 22.75
N LEU A 318 -4.41 18.55 21.91
CA LEU A 318 -3.16 17.96 21.45
C LEU A 318 -2.04 18.34 22.42
N GLN A 319 -1.25 17.35 22.81
CA GLN A 319 -0.21 17.52 23.83
C GLN A 319 1.10 16.87 23.38
N PRO A 320 1.72 17.31 22.26
CA PRO A 320 3.09 16.91 21.96
C PRO A 320 4.02 17.35 23.10
N GLN A 321 4.91 16.50 23.61
CA GLN A 321 5.78 16.81 24.74
C GLN A 321 7.25 16.68 24.36
N ASN A 322 8.09 17.58 24.88
CA ASN A 322 9.55 17.58 24.67
C ASN A 322 9.91 17.62 23.17
N ALA A 323 10.61 16.61 22.66
CA ALA A 323 10.98 16.51 21.24
C ALA A 323 9.83 16.01 20.35
N GLY A 324 8.73 15.50 20.92
CA GLY A 324 7.64 14.91 20.15
C GLY A 324 6.98 15.90 19.19
N ARG A 325 6.77 15.46 17.95
CA ARG A 325 6.13 16.26 16.90
C ARG A 325 4.86 15.57 16.42
N LEU A 326 3.80 16.35 16.30
CA LEU A 326 2.56 15.96 15.65
C LEU A 326 2.41 16.76 14.36
N ILE A 327 2.41 16.09 13.22
CA ILE A 327 2.35 16.69 11.88
C ILE A 327 1.00 16.35 11.25
N LEU A 328 0.23 17.36 10.88
CA LEU A 328 -1.07 17.22 10.23
C LEU A 328 -0.95 17.57 8.74
N ASN A 329 -0.74 16.55 7.91
CA ASN A 329 -0.76 16.64 6.44
C ASN A 329 -2.17 16.45 5.85
N ALA A 330 -3.17 16.17 6.69
CA ALA A 330 -4.59 16.11 6.31
C ALA A 330 -5.46 17.13 7.06
N PRO A 331 -6.62 17.52 6.51
CA PRO A 331 -7.43 18.61 7.04
C PRO A 331 -7.93 18.38 8.48
N ILE A 332 -8.16 19.49 9.19
CA ILE A 332 -8.95 19.48 10.43
C ILE A 332 -10.42 19.50 10.05
N ILE A 333 -11.21 18.63 10.69
CA ILE A 333 -12.61 18.40 10.37
C ILE A 333 -13.48 18.62 11.60
N ASP A 334 -14.32 19.66 11.55
CA ASP A 334 -15.35 20.00 12.52
C ASP A 334 -16.73 19.57 12.03
N THR A 335 -16.96 18.25 11.89
CA THR A 335 -18.27 17.73 11.51
C THR A 335 -18.55 16.33 12.01
N PHE A 336 -19.64 16.15 12.78
CA PHE A 336 -20.56 15.03 12.50
C PHE A 336 -21.97 15.16 13.11
N ASN A 337 -23.00 15.29 12.24
CA ASN A 337 -24.31 14.59 12.30
C ASN A 337 -25.26 14.85 11.09
N SER A 338 -24.76 15.11 9.87
CA SER A 338 -25.66 15.46 8.74
C SER A 338 -25.31 14.93 7.34
N ASN A 339 -24.75 13.71 7.19
CA ASN A 339 -24.50 13.12 5.86
C ASN A 339 -23.68 14.02 4.90
N GLY A 340 -22.49 14.42 5.34
CA GLY A 340 -21.58 15.26 4.55
C GLY A 340 -21.93 16.75 4.61
N ILE A 341 -20.92 17.62 4.59
CA ILE A 341 -21.15 19.03 4.22
C ILE A 341 -21.46 19.02 2.73
N THR A 342 -22.74 18.84 2.40
CA THR A 342 -23.27 19.25 1.11
C THR A 342 -23.70 20.71 1.27
N THR A 343 -22.80 21.61 0.88
CA THR A 343 -22.96 23.06 0.64
C THR A 343 -23.16 24.00 1.84
N PRO A 344 -22.63 25.25 1.74
CA PRO A 344 -22.69 26.24 2.81
C PRO A 344 -24.13 26.76 2.95
N LEU A 345 -24.79 26.45 4.07
CA LEU A 345 -26.07 27.06 4.41
C LEU A 345 -25.85 28.48 4.93
N THR A 346 -26.09 29.45 4.05
CA THR A 346 -26.39 30.82 4.44
C THR A 346 -27.69 30.84 5.25
N GLY A 347 -27.60 31.12 6.55
CA GLY A 347 -28.80 31.37 7.35
C GLY A 347 -28.64 31.11 8.84
N LEU A 348 -28.27 32.16 9.58
CA LEU A 348 -28.44 32.29 11.03
C LEU A 348 -29.84 31.84 11.48
N THR A 349 -29.92 30.92 12.45
CA THR A 349 -30.60 31.09 13.75
C THR A 349 -30.70 29.74 14.47
N GLY A 350 -29.66 29.43 15.25
CA GLY A 350 -29.56 28.25 16.11
C GLY A 350 -28.09 28.05 16.48
N THR A 351 -27.74 28.46 17.69
CA THR A 351 -26.39 28.56 18.32
C THR A 351 -25.30 27.63 17.74
N PRO A 352 -24.26 28.15 17.06
CA PRO A 352 -22.96 27.50 17.01
C PRO A 352 -22.28 27.73 18.37
N ALA A 353 -22.02 26.65 19.11
CA ALA A 353 -21.11 26.68 20.23
C ALA A 353 -19.80 26.11 19.70
N ASP A 354 -18.88 26.99 19.30
CA ASP A 354 -17.72 26.67 18.45
C ASP A 354 -16.86 25.54 19.04
N SER A 355 -16.52 24.53 18.21
CA SER A 355 -15.55 23.50 18.57
C SER A 355 -14.15 24.11 18.69
N SER A 356 -13.34 23.68 19.64
CA SER A 356 -11.98 24.18 19.88
C SER A 356 -10.92 23.10 19.66
N LEU A 357 -9.88 23.42 18.91
CA LEU A 357 -8.64 22.66 18.92
C LEU A 357 -7.66 23.36 19.88
N ARG A 358 -7.10 22.64 20.83
CA ARG A 358 -6.15 23.19 21.81
C ARG A 358 -4.81 22.48 21.71
N MET A 359 -3.73 23.25 21.71
CA MET A 359 -2.38 22.74 21.93
C MET A 359 -1.93 23.12 23.34
N ASN A 360 -1.67 22.11 24.18
CA ASN A 360 -1.25 22.31 25.58
C ASN A 360 0.11 21.66 25.89
N GLY A 361 0.77 21.08 24.88
CA GLY A 361 2.04 20.38 25.02
C GLY A 361 3.27 21.29 24.88
N THR A 362 4.46 20.80 25.23
CA THR A 362 5.74 21.53 25.08
C THR A 362 6.48 21.24 23.77
N GLY A 363 6.04 20.24 23.01
CA GLY A 363 6.62 19.84 21.72
C GLY A 363 6.09 20.62 20.53
N VAL A 364 6.11 20.01 19.35
CA VAL A 364 5.75 20.66 18.07
C VAL A 364 4.39 20.16 17.57
N LEU A 365 3.53 21.09 17.17
CA LEU A 365 2.36 20.81 16.33
C LEU A 365 2.57 21.49 14.98
N GLU A 366 2.62 20.72 13.91
CA GLU A 366 2.78 21.21 12.54
C GLU A 366 1.51 20.91 11.75
N ILE A 367 0.99 21.90 11.01
CA ILE A 367 -0.27 21.78 10.27
C ILE A 367 -0.03 22.23 8.83
N ASN A 368 0.06 21.25 7.94
CA ASN A 368 0.44 21.43 6.53
C ASN A 368 -0.76 21.32 5.57
N ALA A 369 -1.94 20.97 6.07
CA ALA A 369 -3.13 20.76 5.25
C ALA A 369 -4.03 21.99 5.11
N ASP A 370 -4.74 22.10 3.98
CA ASP A 370 -5.83 23.04 3.80
C ASP A 370 -7.08 22.59 4.60
N SER A 371 -7.50 23.38 5.59
CA SER A 371 -8.72 23.15 6.38
C SER A 371 -9.84 24.15 6.08
N ALA A 372 -9.73 24.93 5.00
CA ALA A 372 -10.63 26.04 4.64
C ALA A 372 -12.12 25.66 4.65
N ALA A 373 -12.43 24.47 4.13
CA ALA A 373 -13.79 23.99 3.94
C ALA A 373 -14.31 23.11 5.09
N THR A 374 -13.44 22.71 6.02
CA THR A 374 -13.72 21.62 6.97
C THR A 374 -13.55 22.02 8.42
N PHE A 375 -12.86 23.12 8.73
CA PHE A 375 -12.69 23.63 10.07
C PHE A 375 -13.19 25.07 10.19
N ASN A 376 -14.07 25.31 11.15
CA ASN A 376 -14.65 26.62 11.46
C ASN A 376 -14.71 26.87 12.98
N GLY A 377 -13.79 26.26 13.73
CA GLY A 377 -13.71 26.31 15.19
C GLY A 377 -12.53 27.14 15.73
N ASP A 378 -12.43 27.24 17.06
CA ASP A 378 -11.39 27.99 17.79
C ASP A 378 -10.07 27.20 17.90
N PHE A 379 -8.95 27.70 17.39
CA PHE A 379 -7.62 27.15 17.73
C PHE A 379 -6.99 27.89 18.92
N ARG A 380 -6.49 27.17 19.93
CA ARG A 380 -5.80 27.79 21.08
C ARG A 380 -4.50 27.07 21.40
N ALA A 381 -3.38 27.74 21.25
CA ALA A 381 -2.08 27.20 21.62
C ALA A 381 -1.60 27.89 22.91
N PHE A 382 -1.40 27.11 23.97
CA PHE A 382 -1.01 27.63 25.28
C PHE A 382 0.49 27.44 25.56
N ASN A 383 1.13 26.42 24.98
CA ASN A 383 2.53 26.04 25.18
C ASN A 383 3.09 25.38 23.91
N GLY A 384 4.42 25.25 23.81
CA GLY A 384 5.12 24.56 22.72
C GLY A 384 5.20 25.39 21.43
N THR A 385 5.62 24.75 20.33
CA THR A 385 5.76 25.41 19.01
C THR A 385 4.65 24.97 18.07
N THR A 386 3.87 25.90 17.53
CA THR A 386 2.96 25.63 16.42
C THR A 386 3.59 26.08 15.10
N ILE A 387 3.59 25.19 14.10
CA ILE A 387 4.01 25.47 12.72
C ILE A 387 2.80 25.38 11.81
N LEU A 388 2.56 26.42 11.02
CA LEU A 388 1.53 26.43 9.99
C LEU A 388 2.23 26.35 8.63
N GLY A 389 2.13 25.20 7.97
CA GLY A 389 2.69 24.96 6.64
C GLY A 389 1.72 25.26 5.48
N HIS A 390 0.48 25.67 5.78
CA HIS A 390 -0.51 26.02 4.77
C HIS A 390 -1.36 27.23 5.21
N ALA A 391 -1.64 28.15 4.28
CA ALA A 391 -2.36 29.41 4.54
C ALA A 391 -3.78 29.22 5.12
N ASN A 392 -4.39 28.08 4.84
CA ASN A 392 -5.72 27.70 5.33
C ASN A 392 -5.68 26.63 6.43
N ALA A 393 -4.53 26.41 7.08
CA ALA A 393 -4.34 25.38 8.10
C ALA A 393 -5.40 25.42 9.22
N LEU A 394 -5.85 26.63 9.57
CA LEU A 394 -6.86 26.88 10.61
C LEU A 394 -8.24 27.32 10.05
N GLY A 395 -8.54 27.02 8.79
CA GLY A 395 -9.85 27.30 8.18
C GLY A 395 -9.98 28.68 7.51
N SER A 396 -11.05 28.87 6.71
CA SER A 396 -11.20 30.04 5.81
C SER A 396 -11.75 31.31 6.47
N ASN A 397 -12.34 31.19 7.66
CA ASN A 397 -13.04 32.28 8.35
C ASN A 397 -12.25 32.91 9.50
N GLY A 398 -10.95 32.59 9.65
CA GLY A 398 -10.03 33.12 10.64
C GLY A 398 -10.67 33.97 11.74
N MET A 399 -11.21 33.36 12.79
CA MET A 399 -11.67 34.09 13.98
C MET A 399 -11.32 33.35 15.29
N THR A 400 -10.76 34.15 16.19
CA THR A 400 -10.30 33.88 17.58
C THR A 400 -9.34 32.72 17.80
N SER A 401 -8.25 32.68 17.02
CA SER A 401 -7.05 31.98 17.47
C SER A 401 -6.37 32.76 18.61
N LEU A 402 -6.43 32.24 19.84
CA LEU A 402 -5.59 32.72 20.92
C LEU A 402 -4.32 31.86 20.94
N ILE A 403 -3.27 32.35 20.28
CA ILE A 403 -1.93 31.75 20.33
C ILE A 403 -1.17 32.48 21.43
N ASP A 404 -0.92 31.81 22.56
CA ASP A 404 -0.17 32.34 23.72
C ASP A 404 1.28 31.81 23.73
N GLY A 405 1.74 31.18 22.63
CA GLY A 405 3.07 30.60 22.46
C GLY A 405 3.77 30.98 21.14
N PRO A 406 5.04 30.60 20.92
CA PRO A 406 5.79 30.92 19.70
C PRO A 406 5.11 30.35 18.43
N LEU A 407 4.77 31.23 17.49
CA LEU A 407 4.35 30.88 16.14
C LEU A 407 5.57 30.86 15.22
N THR A 408 5.84 29.71 14.62
CA THR A 408 6.95 29.54 13.66
C THR A 408 6.39 29.27 12.29
N ILE A 409 6.85 30.03 11.29
CA ILE A 409 6.40 29.90 9.91
C ILE A 409 7.65 29.69 9.02
N PRO A 410 7.61 28.79 8.02
CA PRO A 410 8.68 28.65 7.06
C PRO A 410 8.88 29.94 6.26
N ALA A 411 10.14 30.37 6.11
CA ALA A 411 10.49 31.57 5.37
C ALA A 411 11.77 31.43 4.54
N ASP A 412 11.83 32.14 3.43
CA ASP A 412 13.03 32.34 2.64
C ASP A 412 13.66 33.69 3.01
N LEU A 413 14.95 33.63 3.30
CA LEU A 413 15.76 34.75 3.76
C LEU A 413 16.63 35.26 2.61
N PHE A 414 16.42 36.51 2.21
CA PHE A 414 17.20 37.16 1.15
C PHE A 414 18.33 38.01 1.71
N VAL A 415 19.50 37.92 1.10
CA VAL A 415 20.68 38.69 1.48
C VAL A 415 20.58 40.12 0.96
N GLY A 416 20.71 41.08 1.87
CA GLY A 416 20.78 42.49 1.54
C GLY A 416 19.42 43.19 1.37
N SER A 417 18.31 42.51 1.62
CA SER A 417 16.97 43.11 1.75
C SER A 417 16.40 42.81 3.14
N ALA A 418 15.59 43.71 3.70
CA ALA A 418 14.88 43.46 4.96
C ALA A 418 13.54 42.77 4.68
N GLU A 419 13.51 41.80 3.78
CA GLU A 419 12.28 41.11 3.35
C GLU A 419 12.44 39.61 3.58
N LEU A 420 11.37 38.99 4.07
CA LEU A 420 11.21 37.55 4.21
C LEU A 420 10.08 37.11 3.28
N ASP A 421 10.30 36.09 2.46
CA ASP A 421 9.21 35.40 1.78
C ASP A 421 8.70 34.32 2.75
N VAL A 422 7.48 34.43 3.28
CA VAL A 422 6.93 33.51 4.28
C VAL A 422 5.81 32.67 3.67
N ALA A 423 5.74 31.38 4.02
CA ALA A 423 4.73 30.47 3.48
C ALA A 423 3.28 30.84 3.87
N ASP A 424 3.12 31.53 5.00
CA ASP A 424 1.84 32.02 5.50
C ASP A 424 2.07 33.35 6.24
N VAL A 425 1.13 34.28 6.13
CA VAL A 425 1.14 35.52 6.93
C VAL A 425 -0.03 35.57 7.91
N SER A 426 -0.79 34.49 8.04
CA SER A 426 -1.92 34.39 8.96
C SER A 426 -1.42 34.55 10.39
N GLY A 427 -1.83 35.65 11.01
CA GLY A 427 -1.37 36.00 12.36
C GLY A 427 0.00 36.68 12.42
N ILE A 428 0.64 37.03 11.29
CA ILE A 428 1.80 37.93 11.27
C ILE A 428 1.31 39.38 11.14
N GLU A 429 1.67 40.24 12.09
CA GLU A 429 1.23 41.64 12.11
C GLU A 429 2.42 42.60 12.22
N VAL A 430 2.25 43.82 11.72
CA VAL A 430 3.24 44.90 11.86
C VAL A 430 3.44 45.25 13.32
N GLY A 431 4.67 45.12 13.82
CA GLY A 431 5.05 45.32 15.21
C GLY A 431 5.50 44.04 15.92
N MET A 432 5.20 42.86 15.37
CA MET A 432 5.66 41.59 15.93
C MET A 432 7.18 41.50 15.93
N ALA A 433 7.79 41.14 17.06
CA ALA A 433 9.21 40.82 17.10
C ALA A 433 9.47 39.54 16.31
N VAL A 434 10.54 39.54 15.51
CA VAL A 434 10.94 38.42 14.67
C VAL A 434 12.25 37.87 15.20
N THR A 435 12.29 36.56 15.40
CA THR A 435 13.48 35.84 15.86
C THR A 435 13.73 34.65 14.95
N GLY A 436 14.99 34.29 14.76
CA GLY A 436 15.38 33.21 13.86
C GLY A 436 16.88 33.25 13.61
N THR A 437 17.40 32.16 13.03
CA THR A 437 18.80 32.13 12.60
C THR A 437 19.03 33.23 11.58
N ASP A 438 20.12 33.99 11.76
CA ASP A 438 20.47 35.15 10.94
C ASP A 438 19.47 36.33 10.94
N ILE A 439 18.44 36.31 11.80
CA ILE A 439 17.58 37.47 12.07
C ILE A 439 18.22 38.35 13.14
N PRO A 440 18.45 39.66 12.89
CA PRO A 440 19.01 40.56 13.87
C PRO A 440 18.17 40.62 15.15
N ALA A 441 18.83 40.60 16.31
CA ALA A 441 18.14 40.70 17.60
C ALA A 441 17.32 42.00 17.69
N GLY A 442 16.04 41.86 18.05
CA GLY A 442 15.09 42.99 18.13
C GLY A 442 14.49 43.42 16.79
N ALA A 443 14.70 42.66 15.71
CA ALA A 443 13.95 42.85 14.47
C ALA A 443 12.45 42.71 14.73
N THR A 444 11.64 43.52 14.04
CA THR A 444 10.19 43.54 14.13
C THR A 444 9.59 43.59 12.73
N VAL A 445 8.37 43.11 12.54
CA VAL A 445 7.64 43.25 11.29
C VAL A 445 7.27 44.72 11.07
N ILE A 446 7.60 45.29 9.92
CA ILE A 446 7.26 46.65 9.50
C ILE A 446 6.13 46.65 8.47
N ALA A 447 6.09 45.64 7.61
CA ALA A 447 5.03 45.48 6.63
C ALA A 447 4.78 44.00 6.35
N VAL A 448 3.55 43.67 5.98
CA VAL A 448 3.15 42.36 5.47
C VAL A 448 2.51 42.59 4.11
N ASN A 449 3.03 41.95 3.08
CA ASN A 449 2.62 42.15 1.70
C ASN A 449 2.20 40.83 1.05
N THR A 450 0.90 40.61 1.00
CA THR A 450 0.24 39.44 0.40
C THR A 450 0.14 39.48 -1.12
N ASN A 451 0.65 40.54 -1.78
CA ASN A 451 0.64 40.62 -3.24
C ASN A 451 1.78 39.83 -3.89
N PHE A 452 2.67 39.26 -3.08
CA PHE A 452 3.73 38.34 -3.49
C PHE A 452 3.31 36.91 -3.15
N ASP A 453 3.81 35.94 -3.91
CA ASP A 453 3.61 34.51 -3.67
C ASP A 453 4.98 33.81 -3.76
N PRO A 454 5.53 33.28 -2.64
CA PRO A 454 4.98 33.37 -1.28
C PRO A 454 4.88 34.83 -0.76
N PRO A 455 3.94 35.14 0.17
CA PRO A 455 3.78 36.45 0.80
C PRO A 455 5.07 37.02 1.40
N ARG A 456 5.21 38.34 1.42
CA ARG A 456 6.38 39.03 1.99
C ARG A 456 6.15 39.62 3.36
N VAL A 457 7.13 39.51 4.24
CA VAL A 457 7.20 40.22 5.53
C VAL A 457 8.44 41.11 5.53
N GLU A 458 8.24 42.41 5.62
CA GLU A 458 9.32 43.39 5.76
C GLU A 458 9.71 43.51 7.24
N LEU A 459 11.01 43.51 7.52
CA LEU A 459 11.59 43.58 8.85
C LEU A 459 12.19 44.96 9.14
N SER A 460 12.30 45.31 10.42
CA SER A 460 12.97 46.52 10.89
C SER A 460 14.49 46.48 10.82
N ALA A 461 15.05 45.31 10.51
CA ALA A 461 16.47 45.12 10.30
C ALA A 461 16.72 44.07 9.21
N THR A 462 17.74 44.32 8.39
CA THR A 462 18.17 43.40 7.34
C THR A 462 18.75 42.12 7.95
N PRO A 463 18.28 40.93 7.53
CA PRO A 463 18.92 39.64 7.77
C PRO A 463 20.44 39.65 7.60
N THR A 464 21.11 38.87 8.44
CA THR A 464 22.58 38.76 8.51
C THR A 464 23.16 37.57 7.75
N ALA A 465 22.32 36.82 7.02
CA ALA A 465 22.74 35.68 6.24
C ALA A 465 23.79 36.06 5.18
N THR A 466 24.71 35.14 4.90
CA THR A 466 25.80 35.37 3.93
C THR A 466 25.45 34.99 2.50
N THR A 467 24.39 34.19 2.30
CA THR A 467 23.80 33.78 1.01
C THR A 467 22.29 33.60 1.19
N ASP A 468 21.49 33.71 0.13
CA ASP A 468 20.04 33.46 0.23
C ASP A 468 19.80 32.03 0.74
N THR A 469 18.86 31.87 1.66
CA THR A 469 18.55 30.56 2.28
C THR A 469 17.05 30.34 2.28
N THR A 470 16.60 29.20 1.76
CA THR A 470 15.18 28.84 1.68
C THR A 470 14.74 27.91 2.82
N GLY A 471 13.47 27.98 3.21
CA GLY A 471 12.87 27.11 4.21
C GLY A 471 13.39 27.31 5.64
N VAL A 472 13.89 28.50 5.97
CA VAL A 472 14.37 28.84 7.31
C VAL A 472 13.17 29.07 8.23
N SER A 473 13.21 28.47 9.41
CA SER A 473 12.20 28.71 10.45
C SER A 473 12.42 30.07 11.10
N VAL A 474 11.43 30.96 10.98
CA VAL A 474 11.38 32.25 11.68
C VAL A 474 10.18 32.27 12.61
N SER A 475 10.38 32.82 13.80
CA SER A 475 9.37 32.93 14.85
C SER A 475 8.93 34.37 15.02
N PHE A 476 7.62 34.59 15.03
CA PHE A 476 7.00 35.90 15.24
C PHE A 476 6.41 35.95 16.66
N SER A 477 6.66 37.03 17.38
CA SER A 477 6.05 37.28 18.69
C SER A 477 4.59 37.66 18.50
N ASN A 478 3.76 37.38 19.50
CA ASN A 478 2.42 37.96 19.56
C ASN A 478 2.50 39.50 19.54
N LEU A 479 1.60 40.17 18.81
CA LEU A 479 1.74 41.58 18.45
C LEU A 479 1.83 42.48 19.70
N ASP A 480 2.96 43.17 19.84
CA ASP A 480 3.11 44.29 20.77
C ASP A 480 2.69 45.59 20.05
N VAL A 481 1.49 46.11 20.32
CA VAL A 481 1.11 47.48 19.88
C VAL A 481 1.89 48.51 20.70
N THR A 482 3.18 48.71 20.45
CA THR A 482 3.99 49.69 21.21
C THR A 482 3.55 51.12 20.92
N THR A 483 2.58 51.63 21.69
CA THR A 483 2.30 53.07 21.75
C THR A 483 3.08 53.65 22.92
N SER A 484 3.74 54.78 22.67
CA SER A 484 4.32 55.63 23.71
C SER A 484 3.17 56.19 24.55
N VAL A 485 2.93 55.60 25.71
CA VAL A 485 1.89 56.01 26.66
C VAL A 485 2.49 56.74 27.85
N ASP A 486 1.71 57.68 28.37
CA ASP A 486 2.02 58.32 29.65
C ASP A 486 1.30 57.56 30.77
N MET A 487 2.07 57.13 31.77
CA MET A 487 1.58 56.36 32.92
C MET A 487 1.61 57.23 34.17
N PHE A 488 0.50 57.27 34.90
CA PHE A 488 0.35 58.09 36.11
C PHE A 488 0.39 57.22 37.38
N VAL A 489 1.05 57.71 38.43
CA VAL A 489 1.22 56.94 39.68
C VAL A 489 -0.12 56.69 40.36
N GLY A 490 -0.40 55.40 40.59
CA GLY A 490 -1.58 54.97 41.35
C GLY A 490 -2.90 55.14 40.60
N ASP A 491 -2.85 55.44 39.30
CA ASP A 491 -4.01 55.51 38.41
C ASP A 491 -4.11 54.23 37.56
N VAL A 492 -5.30 53.91 37.06
CA VAL A 492 -5.53 52.82 36.09
C VAL A 492 -5.62 53.35 34.65
N LEU A 493 -5.36 54.64 34.46
CA LEU A 493 -5.52 55.32 33.19
C LEU A 493 -4.19 55.46 32.45
N LEU A 494 -4.22 55.12 31.16
CA LEU A 494 -3.17 55.39 30.19
C LEU A 494 -3.63 56.49 29.24
N ASP A 495 -2.79 57.51 29.05
CA ASP A 495 -2.97 58.50 27.98
C ASP A 495 -2.29 57.93 26.72
N VAL A 496 -3.09 57.59 25.69
CA VAL A 496 -2.65 56.91 24.46
C VAL A 496 -2.82 57.82 23.26
N ALA A 497 -1.77 57.98 22.45
CA ALA A 497 -1.76 58.91 21.32
C ALA A 497 -2.80 58.59 20.23
N ASP A 498 -3.12 57.29 20.04
CA ASP A 498 -4.14 56.79 19.14
C ASP A 498 -4.78 55.54 19.76
N VAL A 499 -6.11 55.42 19.63
CA VAL A 499 -6.89 54.27 20.12
C VAL A 499 -7.55 53.50 18.98
N THR A 500 -7.22 53.83 17.74
CA THR A 500 -7.68 53.10 16.54
C THR A 500 -7.22 51.64 16.64
N GLY A 501 -8.18 50.72 16.72
CA GLY A 501 -7.92 49.29 16.86
C GLY A 501 -7.87 48.77 18.30
N ILE A 502 -8.00 49.62 19.33
CA ILE A 502 -8.12 49.18 20.73
C ILE A 502 -9.61 48.96 21.07
N GLU A 503 -9.93 47.84 21.74
CA GLU A 503 -11.28 47.48 22.18
C GLU A 503 -11.29 47.06 23.67
N THR A 504 -12.45 47.22 24.35
CA THR A 504 -12.63 46.71 25.72
C THR A 504 -12.44 45.19 25.75
N GLY A 505 -11.67 44.71 26.73
CA GLY A 505 -11.33 43.29 26.91
C GLY A 505 -9.96 42.89 26.35
N MET A 506 -9.29 43.76 25.58
CA MET A 506 -7.94 43.50 25.10
C MET A 506 -6.95 43.35 26.25
N ALA A 507 -6.03 42.38 26.16
CA ALA A 507 -4.94 42.22 27.12
C ALA A 507 -3.91 43.33 26.95
N VAL A 508 -3.31 43.77 28.05
CA VAL A 508 -2.29 44.83 28.08
C VAL A 508 -1.01 44.32 28.71
N SER A 509 0.09 44.40 27.97
CA SER A 509 1.44 43.98 28.40
C SER A 509 2.44 45.14 28.29
N GLY A 510 3.49 45.13 29.11
CA GLY A 510 4.56 46.13 29.06
C GLY A 510 5.27 46.37 30.38
N PRO A 511 6.36 47.19 30.39
CA PRO A 511 7.11 47.49 31.61
C PRO A 511 6.23 48.14 32.68
N ASN A 512 6.26 47.59 33.90
CA ASN A 512 5.46 48.05 35.05
C ASN A 512 3.93 47.84 34.91
N ILE A 513 3.46 47.11 33.90
CA ILE A 513 2.08 46.59 33.83
C ILE A 513 2.04 45.21 34.49
N ALA A 514 1.02 44.94 35.31
CA ALA A 514 0.89 43.65 35.98
C ALA A 514 0.34 42.59 35.02
N ASP A 515 0.81 41.34 35.14
CA ASP A 515 0.30 40.23 34.33
C ASP A 515 -1.23 40.07 34.48
N GLY A 516 -1.91 39.82 33.36
CA GLY A 516 -3.36 39.68 33.30
C GLY A 516 -4.14 41.00 33.30
N THR A 517 -3.48 42.15 33.11
CA THR A 517 -4.14 43.43 32.91
C THR A 517 -4.88 43.47 31.57
N THR A 518 -6.08 44.06 31.56
CA THR A 518 -6.96 44.18 30.38
C THR A 518 -7.56 45.57 30.28
N VAL A 519 -8.01 45.96 29.08
CA VAL A 519 -8.74 47.21 28.83
C VAL A 519 -10.16 47.11 29.37
N ILE A 520 -10.53 47.98 30.31
CA ILE A 520 -11.88 48.09 30.85
C ILE A 520 -12.72 49.05 30.01
N THR A 521 -12.25 50.28 29.80
CA THR A 521 -12.97 51.28 28.99
C THR A 521 -12.02 52.13 28.14
N ILE A 522 -12.57 52.73 27.09
CA ILE A 522 -11.86 53.65 26.19
C ILE A 522 -12.66 54.95 26.15
N ASP A 523 -12.04 56.03 26.61
CA ASP A 523 -12.65 57.37 26.63
C ASP A 523 -11.97 58.27 25.59
N THR A 524 -12.66 58.42 24.45
CA THR A 524 -12.22 59.26 23.33
C THR A 524 -12.59 60.73 23.49
N SER A 525 -13.21 61.13 24.60
CA SER A 525 -13.54 62.53 24.87
C SER A 525 -12.35 63.36 25.35
N PHE A 526 -11.21 62.71 25.65
CA PHE A 526 -9.94 63.31 26.06
C PHE A 526 -8.95 63.38 24.88
N SER A 527 -7.97 64.30 24.95
CA SER A 527 -6.88 64.42 23.96
C SER A 527 -5.54 64.61 24.69
N PRO A 528 -4.61 63.63 24.63
CA PRO A 528 -4.77 62.31 23.98
C PRO A 528 -5.90 61.46 24.61
N PRO A 529 -6.53 60.55 23.84
CA PRO A 529 -7.53 59.61 24.36
C PRO A 529 -7.04 58.79 25.55
N ARG A 530 -7.99 58.32 26.37
CA ARG A 530 -7.69 57.56 27.60
C ARG A 530 -8.15 56.11 27.52
N VAL A 531 -7.31 55.22 28.01
CA VAL A 531 -7.62 53.79 28.17
C VAL A 531 -7.56 53.43 29.66
N GLU A 532 -8.64 52.87 30.19
CA GLU A 532 -8.72 52.39 31.57
C GLU A 532 -8.33 50.91 31.65
N LEU A 533 -7.47 50.56 32.60
CA LEU A 533 -6.92 49.23 32.82
C LEU A 533 -7.57 48.51 34.02
N SER A 534 -7.54 47.19 33.99
CA SER A 534 -8.03 46.36 35.10
C SER A 534 -7.13 46.34 36.34
N PHE A 535 -5.87 46.75 36.20
CA PHE A 535 -4.93 46.94 37.30
C PHE A 535 -4.09 48.21 37.10
N ALA A 536 -3.75 48.88 38.20
CA ALA A 536 -2.92 50.08 38.17
C ALA A 536 -1.45 49.72 37.87
N PRO A 537 -0.73 50.51 37.07
CA PRO A 537 0.68 50.27 36.84
C PRO A 537 1.55 50.49 38.08
N THR A 538 2.68 49.79 38.14
CA THR A 538 3.59 49.74 39.30
C THR A 538 4.68 50.82 39.31
N VAL A 539 4.43 51.94 38.65
CA VAL A 539 5.39 53.05 38.52
C VAL A 539 5.52 53.88 39.81
N ALA A 540 6.75 54.31 40.15
CA ALA A 540 7.03 55.06 41.39
C ALA A 540 6.86 56.59 41.26
N SER A 541 6.83 57.10 40.02
CA SER A 541 6.58 58.50 39.63
C SER A 541 5.94 58.50 38.23
N ASP A 542 5.23 59.56 37.85
CA ASP A 542 4.63 59.64 36.51
C ASP A 542 5.73 59.47 35.46
N THR A 543 5.50 58.59 34.48
CA THR A 543 6.48 58.22 33.46
C THR A 543 5.86 58.38 32.09
N THR A 544 6.50 59.21 31.27
CA THR A 544 6.07 59.50 29.90
C THR A 544 6.85 58.67 28.89
N GLY A 545 6.20 58.28 27.80
CA GLY A 545 6.86 57.56 26.71
C GLY A 545 7.20 56.10 27.00
N VAL A 546 6.38 55.45 27.82
CA VAL A 546 6.52 54.01 28.09
C VAL A 546 5.85 53.23 26.98
N SER A 547 6.46 52.15 26.51
CA SER A 547 5.84 51.25 25.53
C SER A 547 4.97 50.22 26.25
N VAL A 548 3.68 50.18 25.94
CA VAL A 548 2.74 49.11 26.33
C VAL A 548 2.11 48.53 25.06
N ALA A 549 1.53 47.33 25.13
CA ALA A 549 0.99 46.58 24.01
C ALA A 549 -0.47 46.12 24.21
N PHE A 550 -1.21 45.90 23.11
CA PHE A 550 -2.64 45.52 23.05
C PHE A 550 -2.87 44.41 21.99
N SER A 551 -3.84 43.50 22.15
CA SER A 551 -4.13 42.34 21.24
C SER A 551 -5.01 42.66 19.99
N GLY A 552 -4.77 42.10 18.76
CA GLY A 552 -5.41 42.47 17.44
C GLY A 552 -6.59 41.64 16.83
N ARG A 553 -7.16 42.04 15.65
CA ARG A 553 -8.37 41.49 14.90
C ARG A 553 -8.25 41.47 13.34
N THR A 554 -8.85 40.46 12.64
CA THR A 554 -8.67 40.02 11.20
C THR A 554 -9.68 40.52 10.11
N ILE A 555 -9.25 40.72 8.84
CA ILE A 555 -10.04 40.79 7.56
C ILE A 555 -9.24 40.15 6.37
N VAL A 556 -9.89 39.43 5.41
CA VAL A 556 -9.30 38.47 4.41
C VAL A 556 -9.43 38.86 2.90
N VAL A 557 -8.43 38.56 2.02
CA VAL A 557 -8.49 38.41 0.51
C VAL A 557 -7.34 37.48 -0.04
N PRO A 558 -7.50 36.64 -1.12
CA PRO A 558 -6.61 35.48 -1.46
C PRO A 558 -5.51 35.64 -2.57
N LEU A 559 -4.59 34.63 -2.68
CA LEU A 559 -3.29 34.51 -3.41
C LEU A 559 -3.29 34.43 -4.98
N GLY A 560 -2.11 34.65 -5.60
CA GLY A 560 -1.82 34.77 -7.05
C GLY A 560 -1.46 33.46 -7.79
N VAL A 561 -1.43 33.48 -9.14
CA VAL A 561 -1.37 32.31 -10.04
C VAL A 561 -0.70 32.66 -11.39
N THR A 562 0.17 31.79 -11.95
CA THR A 562 0.69 31.92 -13.34
C THR A 562 -0.28 31.32 -14.37
N GLU A 563 -0.81 32.16 -15.27
CA GLU A 563 -1.71 31.78 -16.38
C GLU A 563 -1.06 31.97 -17.77
N ILE A 564 -1.00 30.91 -18.59
CA ILE A 564 -0.56 31.01 -20.00
C ILE A 564 -1.78 31.17 -20.89
N ARG A 565 -2.03 32.40 -21.32
CA ARG A 565 -3.22 32.76 -22.11
C ARG A 565 -3.16 32.21 -23.54
N ALA A 566 -4.34 32.03 -24.15
CA ALA A 566 -4.49 31.56 -25.52
C ALA A 566 -3.62 32.34 -26.52
N GLY A 567 -2.89 31.62 -27.36
CA GLY A 567 -1.98 32.18 -28.36
C GLY A 567 -0.63 32.66 -27.82
N ALA A 568 -0.36 32.53 -26.52
CA ALA A 568 0.98 32.74 -25.97
C ALA A 568 1.87 31.50 -26.20
N THR A 569 3.15 31.75 -26.47
CA THR A 569 4.18 30.71 -26.52
C THR A 569 5.22 30.99 -25.45
N ILE A 570 5.51 30.00 -24.61
CA ILE A 570 6.68 30.00 -23.72
C ILE A 570 7.72 29.06 -24.34
N ASP A 571 8.92 29.57 -24.57
CA ASP A 571 10.08 28.75 -24.93
C ASP A 571 10.89 28.47 -23.67
N LEU A 572 10.95 27.20 -23.27
CA LEU A 572 11.71 26.71 -22.14
C LEU A 572 13.21 26.85 -22.38
N ASN A 573 13.69 26.75 -23.63
CA ASN A 573 15.11 26.86 -23.99
C ASN A 573 16.07 26.04 -23.09
N GLY A 574 15.62 24.90 -22.58
CA GLY A 574 16.34 24.03 -21.64
C GLY A 574 16.21 24.37 -20.15
N PHE A 575 15.30 25.27 -19.75
CA PHE A 575 14.97 25.58 -18.35
C PHE A 575 13.85 24.70 -17.80
N VAL A 576 13.83 24.55 -16.48
CA VAL A 576 12.80 23.85 -15.71
C VAL A 576 11.99 24.86 -14.88
N ILE A 577 10.67 24.67 -14.83
CA ILE A 577 9.73 25.46 -14.02
C ILE A 577 9.29 24.64 -12.81
N ASP A 578 9.41 25.22 -11.60
CA ASP A 578 9.11 24.60 -10.31
C ASP A 578 7.96 25.30 -9.53
N GLU A 579 7.28 26.29 -10.13
CA GLU A 579 6.04 26.89 -9.61
C GLU A 579 4.77 26.16 -10.10
N THR A 580 3.63 26.37 -9.44
CA THR A 580 2.35 25.81 -9.91
C THR A 580 1.82 26.58 -11.12
N ILE A 581 1.64 25.91 -12.26
CA ILE A 581 1.01 26.51 -13.44
C ILE A 581 -0.49 26.25 -13.44
N LYS A 582 -1.30 27.30 -13.56
CA LYS A 582 -2.74 27.19 -13.82
C LYS A 582 -3.05 27.64 -15.24
N ASP A 583 -3.88 26.90 -15.95
CA ASP A 583 -4.40 27.30 -17.26
C ASP A 583 -3.34 27.62 -18.32
N ILE A 584 -2.90 26.57 -19.01
CA ILE A 584 -2.34 26.67 -20.37
C ILE A 584 -3.53 26.76 -21.34
N ALA A 585 -4.17 27.93 -21.34
CA ALA A 585 -5.50 28.17 -21.88
C ALA A 585 -5.53 28.10 -23.41
N GLY A 586 -5.70 26.91 -23.98
CA GLY A 586 -6.06 26.73 -25.39
C GLY A 586 -7.53 27.07 -25.65
N GLY A 587 -7.84 28.34 -25.95
CA GLY A 587 -9.20 28.75 -26.32
C GLY A 587 -9.29 30.12 -27.00
N GLY A 588 -9.63 30.13 -28.30
CA GLY A 588 -10.17 31.31 -29.01
C GLY A 588 -9.29 31.98 -30.06
N ALA A 589 -7.96 31.84 -30.01
CA ALA A 589 -7.04 32.46 -30.98
C ALA A 589 -5.90 31.54 -31.49
N GLY A 590 -5.89 30.27 -31.09
CA GLY A 590 -4.81 29.30 -31.31
C GLY A 590 -4.41 28.63 -30.00
N PRO A 591 -3.70 27.48 -30.03
CA PRO A 591 -3.24 26.82 -28.82
C PRO A 591 -2.21 27.70 -28.09
N ALA A 592 -2.26 27.71 -26.75
CA ALA A 592 -1.12 28.14 -25.94
C ALA A 592 -0.04 27.05 -26.03
N SER A 593 1.19 27.44 -26.34
CA SER A 593 2.26 26.50 -26.66
C SER A 593 3.40 26.59 -25.66
N LEU A 594 3.81 25.45 -25.14
CA LEU A 594 5.07 25.29 -24.43
C LEU A 594 6.05 24.64 -25.40
N VAL A 595 7.13 25.32 -25.73
CA VAL A 595 8.15 24.80 -26.64
C VAL A 595 9.49 24.68 -25.96
N ASN A 596 10.33 23.77 -26.43
CA ASN A 596 11.76 23.81 -26.14
C ASN A 596 12.53 23.79 -27.46
N ASN A 597 13.20 24.89 -27.78
CA ASN A 597 14.05 24.96 -28.97
C ASN A 597 15.51 24.56 -28.70
N ASN A 598 15.88 24.28 -27.45
CA ASN A 598 17.22 23.83 -27.09
C ASN A 598 17.36 22.31 -27.30
N THR A 599 18.01 21.90 -28.38
CA THR A 599 18.23 20.48 -28.73
C THR A 599 19.30 19.80 -27.88
N SER A 600 19.97 20.52 -26.98
CA SER A 600 21.05 19.99 -26.15
C SER A 600 20.66 19.78 -24.70
N THR A 601 19.55 20.36 -24.25
CA THR A 601 19.10 20.30 -22.85
C THR A 601 17.58 20.19 -22.81
N PRO A 602 17.02 19.14 -22.18
CA PRO A 602 15.57 19.06 -21.96
C PRO A 602 15.08 20.26 -21.14
N GLY A 603 13.92 20.81 -21.49
CA GLY A 603 13.18 21.74 -20.65
C GLY A 603 12.04 21.01 -19.95
N GLY A 604 11.51 21.54 -18.85
CA GLY A 604 10.38 20.85 -18.22
C GLY A 604 9.60 21.62 -17.17
N ILE A 605 8.56 20.98 -16.66
CA ILE A 605 7.77 21.44 -15.52
C ILE A 605 7.76 20.32 -14.49
N THR A 606 8.26 20.61 -13.29
CA THR A 606 8.42 19.61 -12.21
C THR A 606 7.27 19.61 -11.21
N THR A 607 6.27 20.45 -11.41
CA THR A 607 5.06 20.53 -10.59
C THR A 607 3.83 20.05 -11.36
N ASP A 608 2.72 19.89 -10.65
CA ASP A 608 1.42 19.62 -11.26
C ASP A 608 0.91 20.84 -12.04
N ILE A 609 0.44 20.60 -13.26
CA ILE A 609 -0.18 21.61 -14.12
C ILE A 609 -1.70 21.56 -13.94
N PHE A 610 -2.30 22.56 -13.30
CA PHE A 610 -3.75 22.69 -13.12
C PHE A 610 -4.38 23.36 -14.35
N ASN A 611 -4.69 22.59 -15.37
CA ASN A 611 -5.05 23.14 -16.67
C ASN A 611 -6.55 23.02 -16.98
N THR A 612 -7.17 24.13 -17.36
CA THR A 612 -8.51 24.20 -17.99
C THR A 612 -8.45 24.52 -19.49
N GLY A 613 -7.29 24.35 -20.15
CA GLY A 613 -7.07 24.53 -21.59
C GLY A 613 -6.72 23.23 -22.34
N ASN A 614 -6.47 23.32 -23.65
CA ASN A 614 -5.87 22.24 -24.45
C ASN A 614 -4.43 22.65 -24.77
N PRO A 615 -3.41 22.13 -24.06
CA PRO A 615 -2.04 22.59 -24.20
C PRO A 615 -1.40 21.99 -25.45
N THR A 616 -0.46 22.72 -26.04
CA THR A 616 0.44 22.19 -27.08
C THR A 616 1.87 22.19 -26.57
N PHE A 617 2.56 21.07 -26.76
CA PHE A 617 3.98 20.88 -26.45
C PHE A 617 4.75 20.72 -27.75
N GLY A 618 5.87 21.42 -27.93
CA GLY A 618 6.68 21.21 -29.12
C GLY A 618 8.07 21.82 -29.14
N GLY A 619 8.58 22.11 -30.33
CA GLY A 619 9.99 22.50 -30.52
C GLY A 619 10.89 21.33 -30.89
N ALA A 620 12.17 21.64 -31.12
CA ALA A 620 13.16 20.66 -31.57
C ALA A 620 13.89 19.96 -30.42
N GLY A 621 13.87 20.53 -29.22
CA GLY A 621 14.41 19.94 -28.00
C GLY A 621 13.36 19.18 -27.19
N ASP A 622 13.82 18.34 -26.27
CA ASP A 622 12.95 17.50 -25.47
C ASP A 622 12.22 18.29 -24.37
N ILE A 623 11.01 17.87 -24.04
CA ILE A 623 10.19 18.42 -22.95
C ILE A 623 9.83 17.30 -21.98
N GLU A 624 9.99 17.56 -20.68
CA GLU A 624 9.50 16.69 -19.61
C GLU A 624 8.43 17.38 -18.77
N ILE A 625 7.29 16.72 -18.57
CA ILE A 625 6.22 17.20 -17.70
C ILE A 625 5.76 16.08 -16.78
N GLN A 626 5.46 16.41 -15.52
CA GLN A 626 4.90 15.44 -14.57
C GLN A 626 3.40 15.24 -14.81
N ASN A 627 2.52 15.94 -14.09
CA ASN A 627 1.09 15.70 -14.15
C ASN A 627 0.33 16.87 -14.77
N VAL A 628 -0.62 16.58 -15.66
CA VAL A 628 -1.59 17.56 -16.15
C VAL A 628 -2.96 17.23 -15.58
N TYR A 629 -3.43 18.05 -14.65
CA TYR A 629 -4.68 17.85 -13.93
C TYR A 629 -5.77 18.81 -14.39
N HIS A 630 -7.02 18.31 -14.49
CA HIS A 630 -8.20 19.14 -14.73
C HIS A 630 -9.29 18.91 -13.65
N PRO A 631 -9.70 19.94 -12.88
CA PRO A 631 -10.69 19.77 -11.82
C PRO A 631 -12.13 19.49 -12.32
N ALA A 632 -12.50 19.88 -13.55
CA ALA A 632 -13.87 19.72 -14.08
C ALA A 632 -14.05 18.47 -14.97
N THR A 633 -15.27 17.92 -15.04
CA THR A 633 -15.63 16.63 -15.66
C THR A 633 -15.49 16.54 -17.19
N VAL A 634 -14.92 17.54 -17.86
CA VAL A 634 -14.85 17.60 -19.32
C VAL A 634 -13.55 16.97 -19.82
N GLY A 635 -13.65 16.14 -20.85
CA GLY A 635 -12.50 15.57 -21.55
C GLY A 635 -11.71 16.64 -22.33
N ARG A 636 -10.38 16.52 -22.33
CA ARG A 636 -9.44 17.47 -22.92
C ARG A 636 -8.33 16.76 -23.69
N THR A 637 -7.53 17.53 -24.41
CA THR A 637 -6.47 16.99 -25.27
C THR A 637 -5.19 17.80 -25.15
N MET A 638 -4.08 17.10 -24.97
CA MET A 638 -2.74 17.62 -25.17
C MET A 638 -2.33 17.38 -26.62
N THR A 639 -1.60 18.31 -27.22
CA THR A 639 -1.06 18.13 -28.57
C THR A 639 0.46 18.15 -28.54
N LYS A 640 1.09 17.20 -29.21
CA LYS A 640 2.54 17.13 -29.44
C LYS A 640 2.86 17.50 -30.88
N GLU A 641 3.70 18.52 -31.03
CA GLU A 641 4.23 19.07 -32.29
C GLU A 641 5.76 19.14 -32.24
N GLY A 642 6.43 19.39 -33.37
CA GLY A 642 7.89 19.53 -33.44
C GLY A 642 8.66 18.22 -33.26
N THR A 643 9.95 18.24 -33.59
CA THR A 643 10.77 17.03 -33.69
C THR A 643 11.31 16.50 -32.36
N GLY A 644 11.26 17.28 -31.27
CA GLY A 644 11.74 16.84 -29.96
C GLY A 644 10.85 15.77 -29.33
N THR A 645 11.32 15.14 -28.25
CA THR A 645 10.59 14.13 -27.49
C THR A 645 9.76 14.78 -26.38
N LEU A 646 8.51 14.37 -26.21
CA LEU A 646 7.73 14.70 -25.01
C LEU A 646 7.70 13.52 -24.05
N THR A 647 8.18 13.72 -22.83
CA THR A 647 8.10 12.73 -21.75
C THR A 647 7.01 13.11 -20.77
N LEU A 648 6.04 12.21 -20.59
CA LEU A 648 4.96 12.33 -19.61
C LEU A 648 5.31 11.48 -18.38
N SER A 649 5.88 12.09 -17.34
CA SER A 649 6.37 11.42 -16.12
C SER A 649 5.46 11.67 -14.90
N GLY A 650 5.90 11.31 -13.69
CA GLY A 650 5.10 11.45 -12.46
C GLY A 650 4.26 10.21 -12.11
N SER A 651 3.59 10.27 -10.96
CA SER A 651 2.85 9.14 -10.36
C SER A 651 1.32 9.29 -10.41
N LEU A 652 0.80 10.39 -10.96
CA LEU A 652 -0.64 10.61 -11.06
C LEU A 652 -1.12 10.49 -12.51
N ASN A 653 -2.38 10.10 -12.65
CA ASN A 653 -3.10 10.18 -13.92
C ASN A 653 -3.07 11.62 -14.46
N ASN A 654 -2.77 11.77 -15.75
CA ASN A 654 -3.09 12.99 -16.51
C ASN A 654 -4.61 13.06 -16.74
N THR A 655 -5.35 13.19 -15.64
CA THR A 655 -6.77 12.90 -15.54
C THR A 655 -7.55 13.76 -16.52
N ARG A 656 -8.31 13.10 -17.40
CA ARG A 656 -9.17 13.68 -18.45
C ARG A 656 -8.41 14.22 -19.67
N TYR A 657 -7.11 14.00 -19.80
CA TYR A 657 -6.37 14.37 -21.01
C TYR A 657 -6.10 13.17 -21.92
N GLY A 658 -6.52 13.33 -23.18
CA GLY A 658 -6.06 12.55 -24.32
C GLY A 658 -4.80 13.19 -24.91
N LEU A 659 -4.22 12.55 -25.92
CA LEU A 659 -2.99 13.03 -26.55
C LEU A 659 -3.08 12.91 -28.06
N ILE A 660 -2.81 14.00 -28.78
CA ILE A 660 -2.63 14.00 -30.24
C ILE A 660 -1.15 14.18 -30.54
N VAL A 661 -0.56 13.28 -31.33
CA VAL A 661 0.84 13.31 -31.76
C VAL A 661 0.88 13.60 -33.26
N ASN A 662 1.28 14.83 -33.60
CA ASN A 662 1.38 15.29 -34.99
C ASN A 662 2.83 15.37 -35.50
N GLU A 663 3.83 15.36 -34.60
CA GLU A 663 5.25 15.27 -34.95
C GLU A 663 6.11 14.91 -33.72
N GLY A 664 7.28 14.30 -33.96
CA GLY A 664 8.24 13.90 -32.93
C GLY A 664 7.77 12.69 -32.10
N ASP A 665 8.54 12.36 -31.08
CA ASP A 665 8.33 11.16 -30.26
C ASP A 665 7.67 11.49 -28.92
N VAL A 666 7.05 10.48 -28.32
CA VAL A 666 6.44 10.57 -26.99
C VAL A 666 6.84 9.38 -26.15
N ASN A 667 7.33 9.65 -24.94
CA ASN A 667 7.58 8.67 -23.90
C ASN A 667 6.44 8.72 -22.88
N LEU A 668 5.66 7.64 -22.79
CA LEU A 668 4.70 7.42 -21.71
C LEU A 668 5.49 6.85 -20.52
N ASN A 669 5.77 7.70 -19.53
CA ASN A 669 6.74 7.45 -18.46
C ASN A 669 6.16 7.58 -17.05
N LYS A 670 4.87 7.26 -16.86
CA LYS A 670 4.27 7.29 -15.54
C LYS A 670 4.83 6.17 -14.66
N SER A 671 5.22 6.49 -13.42
CA SER A 671 5.61 5.48 -12.42
C SER A 671 4.39 4.79 -11.82
N ASP A 672 3.29 5.54 -11.70
CA ASP A 672 1.95 5.10 -11.35
C ASP A 672 0.92 5.97 -12.11
N GLY A 673 -0.27 5.43 -12.35
CA GLY A 673 -1.33 6.08 -13.13
C GLY A 673 -1.08 6.08 -14.66
N ALA A 674 -1.90 6.85 -15.38
CA ALA A 674 -2.00 6.87 -16.82
C ALA A 674 -1.52 8.19 -17.43
N ALA A 675 -0.62 8.10 -18.40
CA ALA A 675 -0.14 9.22 -19.20
C ALA A 675 -1.24 9.76 -20.13
N VAL A 676 -2.13 8.88 -20.58
CA VAL A 676 -3.32 9.19 -21.39
C VAL A 676 -4.57 8.63 -20.71
N ALA A 677 -5.51 9.50 -20.33
CA ALA A 677 -6.68 9.12 -19.54
C ALA A 677 -7.99 9.73 -20.07
N ASN A 678 -9.03 8.89 -20.18
CA ASN A 678 -10.42 9.20 -20.56
C ASN A 678 -10.67 9.73 -22.00
N ASN A 679 -9.64 10.08 -22.75
CA ASN A 679 -9.74 10.54 -24.15
C ASN A 679 -8.67 9.85 -24.99
N PRO A 680 -8.81 9.79 -26.33
CA PRO A 680 -7.95 8.96 -27.15
C PRO A 680 -6.50 9.43 -27.19
N LEU A 681 -5.60 8.46 -27.35
CA LEU A 681 -4.30 8.67 -27.97
C LEU A 681 -4.50 8.66 -29.49
N VAL A 682 -4.05 9.70 -30.19
CA VAL A 682 -4.13 9.82 -31.66
C VAL A 682 -2.74 10.05 -32.21
N VAL A 683 -2.30 9.24 -33.17
CA VAL A 683 -0.99 9.40 -33.83
C VAL A 683 -1.19 9.65 -35.32
N ASN A 684 -0.75 10.82 -35.78
CA ASN A 684 -1.01 11.34 -37.13
C ASN A 684 0.23 11.47 -38.01
N HIS A 685 1.41 11.12 -37.50
CA HIS A 685 2.67 11.30 -38.23
C HIS A 685 3.49 10.01 -38.35
N ALA A 686 3.91 9.70 -39.58
CA ALA A 686 4.46 8.40 -39.93
C ALA A 686 5.80 8.08 -39.23
N ALA A 687 6.58 9.11 -38.89
CA ALA A 687 7.86 8.94 -38.21
C ALA A 687 7.75 9.01 -36.68
N SER A 688 6.58 9.35 -36.13
CA SER A 688 6.41 9.50 -34.69
C SER A 688 6.35 8.14 -34.01
N VAL A 689 7.09 8.01 -32.92
CA VAL A 689 7.06 6.85 -32.01
C VAL A 689 6.43 7.26 -30.70
N VAL A 690 5.34 6.60 -30.32
CA VAL A 690 4.80 6.63 -28.96
C VAL A 690 5.27 5.37 -28.26
N LYS A 691 6.09 5.53 -27.23
CA LYS A 691 6.80 4.43 -26.57
C LYS A 691 6.46 4.35 -25.10
N ILE A 692 6.25 3.13 -24.60
CA ILE A 692 6.13 2.87 -23.16
C ILE A 692 7.52 2.83 -22.54
N THR A 693 7.73 3.66 -21.53
CA THR A 693 9.01 3.79 -20.81
C THR A 693 8.86 3.76 -19.30
N GLY A 694 7.65 4.03 -18.80
CA GLY A 694 7.33 4.01 -17.38
C GLY A 694 6.91 2.64 -16.88
N THR A 695 6.82 2.50 -15.55
CA THR A 695 6.55 1.24 -14.86
C THR A 695 5.07 0.98 -14.59
N SER A 696 4.20 1.97 -14.78
CA SER A 696 2.76 1.76 -14.63
C SER A 696 2.25 0.74 -15.65
N SER A 697 1.46 -0.23 -15.17
CA SER A 697 0.78 -1.23 -16.00
C SER A 697 -0.32 -0.65 -16.88
N GLY A 698 -0.73 0.61 -16.64
CA GLY A 698 -1.81 1.30 -17.35
C GLY A 698 -1.42 2.69 -17.86
N GLN A 699 -0.33 2.81 -18.64
CA GLN A 699 0.09 4.10 -19.24
C GLN A 699 -1.03 4.74 -20.08
N ILE A 700 -1.85 3.91 -20.69
CA ILE A 700 -3.12 4.30 -21.32
C ILE A 700 -4.20 3.67 -20.45
N GLN A 701 -5.18 4.46 -20.02
CA GLN A 701 -6.25 3.95 -19.19
C GLN A 701 -6.98 2.79 -19.90
N GLY A 702 -7.34 1.73 -19.16
CA GLY A 702 -7.91 0.50 -19.72
C GLY A 702 -9.13 0.68 -20.62
N SER A 703 -9.99 1.68 -20.37
CA SER A 703 -11.14 2.01 -21.24
C SER A 703 -10.82 3.04 -22.34
N GLY A 704 -9.55 3.41 -22.52
CA GLY A 704 -9.08 4.42 -23.47
C GLY A 704 -9.13 3.93 -24.92
N SER A 705 -9.09 4.88 -25.88
CA SER A 705 -9.00 4.57 -27.31
C SER A 705 -7.61 4.93 -27.84
N VAL A 706 -7.07 4.08 -28.71
CA VAL A 706 -5.85 4.34 -29.48
C VAL A 706 -6.21 4.42 -30.96
N GLN A 707 -6.11 5.63 -31.51
CA GLN A 707 -6.33 5.94 -32.92
C GLN A 707 -4.97 6.08 -33.63
N LEU A 708 -4.48 5.00 -34.20
CA LEU A 708 -3.17 4.94 -34.82
C LEU A 708 -3.29 5.13 -36.34
N ASN A 709 -3.56 6.36 -36.78
CA ASN A 709 -3.74 6.70 -38.20
C ASN A 709 -2.48 6.42 -39.03
N THR A 710 -1.31 6.60 -38.41
CA THR A 710 0.01 6.22 -38.91
C THR A 710 1.00 6.16 -37.71
N GLY A 711 2.31 6.10 -37.95
CA GLY A 711 3.33 6.11 -36.90
C GLY A 711 3.50 4.76 -36.20
N ILE A 712 4.17 4.76 -35.05
CA ILE A 712 4.51 3.56 -34.29
C ILE A 712 4.02 3.69 -32.84
N PHE A 713 3.33 2.67 -32.35
CA PHE A 713 3.10 2.44 -30.93
C PHE A 713 3.99 1.27 -30.46
N ASP A 714 4.94 1.55 -29.58
CA ASP A 714 5.97 0.60 -29.13
C ASP A 714 5.76 0.23 -27.65
N LEU A 715 5.45 -1.04 -27.41
CA LEU A 715 5.25 -1.62 -26.08
C LEU A 715 6.54 -1.73 -25.27
N ASN A 716 7.69 -1.83 -25.94
CA ASN A 716 9.01 -1.82 -25.31
C ASN A 716 9.13 -2.77 -24.08
N GLY A 717 8.60 -3.99 -24.20
CA GLY A 717 8.68 -5.03 -23.17
C GLY A 717 7.71 -4.87 -22.02
N SER A 718 6.72 -3.98 -22.15
CA SER A 718 5.67 -3.75 -21.17
C SER A 718 4.32 -4.21 -21.71
N ASP A 719 3.55 -4.92 -20.90
CA ASP A 719 2.16 -5.20 -21.21
C ASP A 719 1.34 -3.91 -21.20
N GLN A 720 0.34 -3.82 -22.08
CA GLN A 720 -0.54 -2.67 -22.08
C GLN A 720 -1.97 -3.02 -22.48
N SER A 721 -2.93 -2.48 -21.74
CA SER A 721 -4.36 -2.70 -21.94
C SER A 721 -5.08 -1.38 -22.23
N PHE A 722 -5.86 -1.36 -23.30
CA PHE A 722 -6.78 -0.28 -23.60
C PHE A 722 -8.02 -0.80 -24.33
N GLY A 723 -8.98 0.08 -24.51
CA GLY A 723 -10.31 -0.28 -24.96
C GLY A 723 -10.42 -0.57 -26.45
N ILE A 724 -9.92 0.35 -27.27
CA ILE A 724 -10.15 0.35 -28.73
C ILE A 724 -8.83 0.57 -29.47
N LEU A 725 -8.60 -0.21 -30.53
CA LEU A 725 -7.56 0.06 -31.52
C LEU A 725 -8.20 0.34 -32.89
N GLU A 726 -8.03 1.55 -33.41
CA GLU A 726 -8.68 1.97 -34.65
C GLU A 726 -7.88 3.00 -35.45
N THR A 727 -8.44 3.43 -36.57
CA THR A 727 -8.09 4.70 -37.23
C THR A 727 -9.31 5.59 -37.31
N ALA A 728 -9.12 6.89 -37.49
CA ALA A 728 -10.18 7.89 -37.45
C ALA A 728 -11.31 7.65 -38.48
N THR A 729 -11.00 7.02 -39.61
CA THR A 729 -11.96 6.82 -40.72
C THR A 729 -12.01 5.38 -41.25
N SER A 730 -11.31 4.43 -40.62
CA SER A 730 -11.00 3.08 -41.12
C SER A 730 -10.34 3.00 -42.52
N THR A 731 -10.18 4.13 -43.21
CA THR A 731 -9.53 4.26 -44.53
C THR A 731 -8.12 4.83 -44.49
N GLU A 732 -7.69 5.35 -43.33
CA GLU A 732 -6.29 5.71 -43.11
C GLU A 732 -5.39 4.46 -43.26
N PRO A 733 -4.12 4.60 -43.68
CA PRO A 733 -3.23 3.46 -43.88
C PRO A 733 -2.99 2.64 -42.61
N GLY A 734 -3.17 3.24 -41.43
CA GLY A 734 -2.84 2.63 -40.14
C GLY A 734 -1.35 2.69 -39.84
N GLY A 735 -1.01 2.74 -38.55
CA GLY A 735 0.37 2.65 -38.08
C GLY A 735 0.84 1.22 -37.78
N THR A 736 1.96 1.11 -37.06
CA THR A 736 2.50 -0.16 -36.57
C THR A 736 2.41 -0.23 -35.05
N VAL A 737 1.92 -1.34 -34.50
CA VAL A 737 2.10 -1.70 -33.09
C VAL A 737 3.22 -2.72 -33.00
N THR A 738 4.21 -2.49 -32.13
CA THR A 738 5.38 -3.37 -32.01
C THR A 738 5.91 -3.50 -30.59
N ASN A 739 6.84 -4.44 -30.39
CA ASN A 739 7.61 -4.61 -29.17
C ASN A 739 9.12 -4.56 -29.46
N SER A 740 9.73 -3.39 -29.30
CA SER A 740 11.16 -3.20 -29.59
C SER A 740 12.11 -3.76 -28.53
N SER A 741 11.60 -4.22 -27.38
CA SER A 741 12.40 -4.87 -26.32
C SER A 741 12.52 -6.37 -26.57
N ALA A 742 13.61 -7.00 -26.13
CA ALA A 742 13.74 -8.45 -26.16
C ALA A 742 12.81 -9.16 -25.16
N THR A 743 12.34 -8.45 -24.13
CA THR A 743 11.32 -8.95 -23.19
C THR A 743 9.99 -9.07 -23.93
N PRO A 744 9.30 -10.23 -23.88
CA PRO A 744 7.96 -10.36 -24.45
C PRO A 744 6.96 -9.36 -23.85
N ALA A 745 5.96 -8.95 -24.64
CA ALA A 745 4.92 -8.02 -24.20
C ALA A 745 3.56 -8.40 -24.78
N THR A 746 2.50 -8.07 -24.05
CA THR A 746 1.11 -8.38 -24.41
C THR A 746 0.34 -7.10 -24.70
N LEU A 747 -0.23 -7.02 -25.90
CA LEU A 747 -1.20 -6.01 -26.28
C LEU A 747 -2.61 -6.51 -25.94
N THR A 748 -3.29 -5.86 -24.99
CA THR A 748 -4.69 -6.16 -24.66
C THR A 748 -5.61 -5.07 -25.23
N ILE A 749 -6.58 -5.49 -26.04
CA ILE A 749 -7.62 -4.62 -26.62
C ILE A 749 -8.96 -5.02 -25.99
N GLY A 750 -9.84 -4.06 -25.70
CA GLY A 750 -11.17 -4.32 -25.14
C GLY A 750 -11.27 -4.20 -23.62
N GLY A 751 -10.24 -3.68 -22.94
CA GLY A 751 -10.33 -3.32 -21.53
C GLY A 751 -11.46 -2.32 -21.29
N GLY A 752 -12.35 -2.57 -20.32
CA GLY A 752 -13.36 -1.62 -19.85
C GLY A 752 -14.24 -0.90 -20.89
N SER A 753 -14.42 -1.45 -22.10
CA SER A 753 -15.06 -0.76 -23.24
C SER A 753 -16.54 -1.09 -23.45
N ALA A 754 -17.23 -0.21 -24.18
CA ALA A 754 -18.60 -0.41 -24.63
C ALA A 754 -18.65 -1.19 -25.95
N ALA A 755 -19.73 -1.94 -26.19
CA ALA A 755 -19.92 -2.74 -27.39
C ALA A 755 -19.84 -1.90 -28.68
N GLY A 756 -19.13 -2.40 -29.69
CA GLY A 756 -18.94 -1.72 -30.98
C GLY A 756 -18.05 -2.53 -31.93
N THR A 757 -17.99 -2.11 -33.20
CA THR A 757 -17.08 -2.67 -34.20
C THR A 757 -16.01 -1.65 -34.56
N PHE A 758 -14.75 -2.02 -34.38
CA PHE A 758 -13.59 -1.16 -34.59
C PHE A 758 -12.66 -1.83 -35.60
N THR A 759 -12.11 -1.05 -36.54
CA THR A 759 -11.28 -1.57 -37.61
C THR A 759 -9.90 -0.96 -37.56
N PHE A 760 -8.88 -1.81 -37.52
CA PHE A 760 -7.48 -1.42 -37.59
C PHE A 760 -6.84 -1.97 -38.87
N PRO A 761 -6.53 -1.11 -39.86
CA PRO A 761 -5.86 -1.48 -41.10
C PRO A 761 -4.33 -1.50 -41.00
N GLY A 762 -3.79 -1.07 -39.87
CA GLY A 762 -2.34 -1.08 -39.63
C GLY A 762 -1.81 -2.47 -39.31
N VAL A 763 -0.53 -2.52 -38.93
CA VAL A 763 0.22 -3.77 -38.72
C VAL A 763 0.53 -3.94 -37.23
N ILE A 764 0.32 -5.14 -36.72
CA ILE A 764 0.84 -5.60 -35.44
C ILE A 764 2.00 -6.57 -35.76
N SER A 765 3.19 -6.26 -35.29
CA SER A 765 4.40 -7.04 -35.59
C SER A 765 5.31 -7.15 -34.38
N ASP A 766 6.12 -8.21 -34.34
CA ASP A 766 7.24 -8.25 -33.41
C ASP A 766 8.21 -7.09 -33.68
N GLY A 767 9.03 -6.80 -32.68
CA GLY A 767 10.23 -5.97 -32.82
C GLY A 767 11.46 -6.81 -32.52
N ALA A 768 12.14 -6.52 -31.40
CA ALA A 768 13.23 -7.37 -30.92
C ALA A 768 12.73 -8.58 -30.11
N GLY A 769 11.54 -8.49 -29.54
CA GLY A 769 10.90 -9.53 -28.74
C GLY A 769 9.50 -9.83 -29.23
N ILE A 770 8.96 -10.92 -28.69
CA ILE A 770 7.65 -11.46 -29.04
C ILE A 770 6.54 -10.50 -28.60
N LEU A 771 5.54 -10.30 -29.45
CA LEU A 771 4.30 -9.61 -29.11
C LEU A 771 3.14 -10.62 -29.05
N ASN A 772 2.47 -10.70 -27.90
CA ASN A 772 1.21 -11.43 -27.73
C ASN A 772 0.01 -10.50 -27.94
N LEU A 773 -1.09 -11.02 -28.49
CA LEU A 773 -2.33 -10.28 -28.68
C LEU A 773 -3.43 -10.86 -27.80
N GLN A 774 -4.15 -10.00 -27.09
CA GLN A 774 -5.31 -10.36 -26.31
C GLN A 774 -6.52 -9.47 -26.65
N LEU A 775 -7.70 -10.07 -26.81
CA LEU A 775 -8.98 -9.36 -26.86
C LEU A 775 -9.78 -9.67 -25.59
N GLY A 776 -10.16 -8.60 -24.87
CA GLY A 776 -10.92 -8.66 -23.64
C GLY A 776 -10.07 -8.93 -22.40
N ASP A 777 -10.61 -8.56 -21.24
CA ASP A 777 -10.11 -8.90 -19.91
C ASP A 777 -11.29 -9.08 -18.93
N ALA A 778 -11.00 -9.42 -17.68
CA ALA A 778 -12.03 -9.58 -16.63
C ALA A 778 -12.82 -8.30 -16.33
N ALA A 779 -12.35 -7.13 -16.79
CA ALA A 779 -12.99 -5.83 -16.61
C ALA A 779 -13.78 -5.38 -17.85
N SER A 780 -13.85 -6.18 -18.92
CA SER A 780 -14.63 -5.88 -20.12
C SER A 780 -16.12 -5.72 -19.81
N THR A 781 -16.73 -4.60 -20.23
CA THR A 781 -18.13 -4.26 -19.92
C THR A 781 -19.10 -4.43 -21.10
N GLY A 782 -18.60 -4.82 -22.28
CA GLY A 782 -19.41 -5.06 -23.48
C GLY A 782 -18.65 -5.79 -24.58
N ALA A 783 -19.39 -6.53 -25.42
CA ALA A 783 -18.82 -7.34 -26.49
C ALA A 783 -18.23 -6.47 -27.62
N THR A 784 -16.91 -6.32 -27.62
CA THR A 784 -16.13 -5.60 -28.64
C THR A 784 -15.91 -6.47 -29.87
N VAL A 785 -16.07 -5.91 -31.08
CA VAL A 785 -15.63 -6.55 -32.33
C VAL A 785 -14.41 -5.81 -32.85
N GLN A 786 -13.23 -6.40 -32.71
CA GLN A 786 -11.98 -5.85 -33.22
C GLN A 786 -11.65 -6.49 -34.57
N VAL A 787 -11.68 -5.70 -35.64
CA VAL A 787 -11.40 -6.14 -37.02
C VAL A 787 -9.97 -5.75 -37.41
N LEU A 788 -9.14 -6.74 -37.72
CA LEU A 788 -7.77 -6.55 -38.19
C LEU A 788 -7.70 -6.81 -39.69
N THR A 789 -7.39 -5.76 -40.47
CA THR A 789 -7.33 -5.83 -41.94
C THR A 789 -5.93 -5.68 -42.52
N GLY A 790 -4.95 -5.26 -41.71
CA GLY A 790 -3.55 -5.17 -42.12
C GLY A 790 -2.84 -6.52 -42.16
N ALA A 791 -1.64 -6.52 -42.75
CA ALA A 791 -0.77 -7.69 -42.81
C ALA A 791 0.03 -7.83 -41.51
N ASN A 792 -0.60 -8.33 -40.46
CA ASN A 792 0.04 -8.58 -39.16
C ASN A 792 1.10 -9.68 -39.27
N THR A 793 2.14 -9.60 -38.43
CA THR A 793 3.28 -10.55 -38.45
C THR A 793 3.85 -10.81 -37.04
N TYR A 794 3.07 -10.61 -35.98
CA TYR A 794 3.50 -10.97 -34.64
C TYR A 794 3.53 -12.49 -34.50
N THR A 795 4.49 -13.01 -33.73
CA THR A 795 4.67 -14.47 -33.57
C THR A 795 4.17 -15.03 -32.25
N GLY A 796 3.75 -14.16 -31.32
CA GLY A 796 3.18 -14.55 -30.04
C GLY A 796 1.78 -15.13 -30.11
N ASN A 797 1.26 -15.52 -28.95
CA ASN A 797 -0.04 -16.16 -28.83
C ASN A 797 -1.19 -15.16 -28.99
N THR A 798 -2.35 -15.67 -29.41
CA THR A 798 -3.59 -14.91 -29.53
C THR A 798 -4.61 -15.42 -28.52
N THR A 799 -5.09 -14.55 -27.64
CA THR A 799 -6.07 -14.89 -26.60
C THR A 799 -7.35 -14.07 -26.78
N ILE A 800 -8.51 -14.68 -26.62
CA ILE A 800 -9.82 -14.03 -26.69
C ILE A 800 -10.60 -14.41 -25.44
N HIS A 801 -10.80 -13.44 -24.54
CA HIS A 801 -11.58 -13.58 -23.31
C HIS A 801 -13.00 -13.01 -23.44
N ASP A 802 -13.20 -12.05 -24.34
CA ASP A 802 -14.47 -11.38 -24.56
C ASP A 802 -14.55 -10.87 -26.02
N GLY A 803 -15.74 -10.90 -26.60
CA GLY A 803 -16.03 -10.25 -27.88
C GLY A 803 -15.59 -11.06 -29.09
N THR A 804 -15.41 -10.38 -30.22
CA THR A 804 -15.05 -11.00 -31.50
C THR A 804 -13.76 -10.39 -32.04
N LEU A 805 -12.74 -11.23 -32.20
CA LEU A 805 -11.55 -10.87 -32.98
C LEU A 805 -11.77 -11.31 -34.42
N SER A 806 -11.80 -10.36 -35.36
CA SER A 806 -12.08 -10.62 -36.78
C SER A 806 -10.83 -10.44 -37.63
N LEU A 807 -10.42 -11.51 -38.33
CA LEU A 807 -9.23 -11.53 -39.17
C LEU A 807 -9.63 -11.49 -40.65
N ALA A 808 -9.14 -10.48 -41.37
CA ALA A 808 -9.42 -10.33 -42.80
C ALA A 808 -8.42 -11.07 -43.70
N THR A 809 -7.31 -11.54 -43.14
CA THR A 809 -6.26 -12.32 -43.80
C THR A 809 -5.71 -13.37 -42.83
N PRO A 810 -5.20 -14.51 -43.32
CA PRO A 810 -4.51 -15.48 -42.47
C PRO A 810 -3.11 -14.95 -42.14
N PHE A 811 -2.81 -14.78 -40.86
CA PHE A 811 -1.53 -14.21 -40.42
C PHE A 811 -1.03 -14.75 -39.08
N LEU A 812 -1.78 -15.64 -38.43
CA LEU A 812 -1.34 -16.25 -37.18
C LEU A 812 -0.08 -17.09 -37.46
N ALA A 813 0.84 -17.10 -36.50
CA ALA A 813 2.10 -17.83 -36.68
C ALA A 813 1.89 -19.33 -36.49
N ASP A 814 2.49 -20.14 -37.37
CA ASP A 814 2.41 -21.61 -37.30
C ASP A 814 2.86 -22.20 -35.95
N SER A 815 3.72 -21.49 -35.21
CA SER A 815 4.21 -21.89 -33.88
C SER A 815 3.40 -21.35 -32.70
N SER A 816 2.37 -20.52 -32.95
CA SER A 816 1.62 -19.88 -31.87
C SER A 816 0.44 -20.73 -31.40
N SER A 817 -0.07 -20.39 -30.22
CA SER A 817 -1.33 -20.91 -29.69
C SER A 817 -2.45 -19.89 -29.85
N VAL A 818 -3.66 -20.39 -30.13
CA VAL A 818 -4.91 -19.63 -30.03
C VAL A 818 -5.67 -20.11 -28.80
N ILE A 819 -6.08 -19.16 -27.95
CA ILE A 819 -6.88 -19.42 -26.75
C ILE A 819 -8.21 -18.67 -26.88
N ILE A 820 -9.32 -19.41 -26.85
CA ILE A 820 -10.67 -18.85 -26.78
C ILE A 820 -11.27 -19.27 -25.44
N ASP A 821 -11.46 -18.32 -24.53
CA ASP A 821 -11.81 -18.61 -23.14
C ASP A 821 -13.02 -17.77 -22.70
N ASN A 822 -14.17 -18.42 -22.53
CA ASN A 822 -15.38 -17.79 -22.02
C ASN A 822 -15.50 -17.80 -20.50
N THR A 823 -14.50 -18.31 -19.77
CA THR A 823 -14.61 -18.48 -18.31
C THR A 823 -14.43 -17.17 -17.54
N LEU A 824 -13.81 -16.16 -18.15
CA LEU A 824 -13.47 -14.89 -17.50
C LEU A 824 -14.48 -13.74 -17.75
N SER A 825 -15.40 -13.86 -18.71
CA SER A 825 -16.41 -12.84 -19.03
C SER A 825 -17.82 -13.42 -19.20
N ALA A 826 -18.84 -12.59 -18.99
CA ALA A 826 -20.23 -12.95 -19.27
C ALA A 826 -20.59 -12.88 -20.77
N ASN A 827 -19.73 -12.26 -21.58
CA ASN A 827 -19.88 -12.15 -23.02
C ASN A 827 -19.12 -13.30 -23.71
N ALA A 828 -19.61 -13.74 -24.87
CA ALA A 828 -18.96 -14.81 -25.62
C ALA A 828 -17.69 -14.32 -26.35
N ALA A 829 -16.61 -15.06 -26.19
CA ALA A 829 -15.37 -14.98 -26.95
C ALA A 829 -15.52 -15.71 -28.31
N ASN A 830 -15.15 -15.04 -29.39
CA ASN A 830 -15.29 -15.55 -30.75
C ASN A 830 -14.11 -15.13 -31.65
N LEU A 831 -13.62 -16.06 -32.46
CA LEU A 831 -12.70 -15.80 -33.56
C LEU A 831 -13.44 -15.82 -34.90
N GLU A 832 -13.52 -14.67 -35.56
CA GLU A 832 -14.11 -14.55 -36.90
C GLU A 832 -13.02 -14.60 -37.98
N LEU A 833 -13.07 -15.60 -38.86
CA LEU A 833 -12.14 -15.74 -39.98
C LEU A 833 -12.85 -15.43 -41.29
N THR A 834 -12.67 -14.23 -41.85
CA THR A 834 -13.44 -13.78 -43.02
C THR A 834 -12.81 -14.10 -44.39
N HIS A 835 -11.56 -14.59 -44.39
CA HIS A 835 -10.74 -14.77 -45.59
C HIS A 835 -10.99 -16.06 -46.39
N GLY A 836 -11.87 -16.96 -45.93
CA GLY A 836 -12.29 -18.15 -46.70
C GLY A 836 -11.21 -19.22 -46.93
N VAL A 837 -10.05 -19.09 -46.28
CA VAL A 837 -8.92 -20.04 -46.34
C VAL A 837 -8.51 -20.45 -44.93
N GLY A 838 -7.66 -21.48 -44.81
CA GLY A 838 -7.11 -21.91 -43.52
C GLY A 838 -6.00 -20.99 -43.00
N ASP A 839 -5.92 -20.80 -41.69
CA ASP A 839 -4.79 -20.19 -40.98
C ASP A 839 -4.15 -21.23 -40.03
N THR A 840 -2.82 -21.35 -40.00
CA THR A 840 -2.14 -22.48 -39.32
C THR A 840 -1.60 -22.06 -37.97
N VAL A 841 -1.79 -22.91 -36.95
CA VAL A 841 -1.31 -22.69 -35.58
C VAL A 841 -0.84 -24.01 -34.97
N ASP A 842 -0.03 -23.93 -33.91
CA ASP A 842 0.45 -25.11 -33.18
C ASP A 842 -0.71 -25.73 -32.39
N LYS A 843 -1.30 -24.92 -31.49
CA LYS A 843 -2.32 -25.37 -30.53
C LYS A 843 -3.55 -24.47 -30.52
N LEU A 844 -4.68 -25.07 -30.18
CA LEU A 844 -5.94 -24.37 -29.90
C LEU A 844 -6.48 -24.82 -28.55
N PHE A 845 -6.85 -23.85 -27.72
CA PHE A 845 -7.53 -24.07 -26.44
C PHE A 845 -8.92 -23.45 -26.49
N ILE A 846 -9.93 -24.21 -26.04
CA ILE A 846 -11.31 -23.75 -25.89
C ILE A 846 -11.70 -23.96 -24.42
N ASP A 847 -12.06 -22.87 -23.73
CA ASP A 847 -12.45 -22.86 -22.32
C ASP A 847 -11.42 -23.61 -21.42
N GLY A 848 -10.13 -23.34 -21.66
CA GLY A 848 -9.00 -23.93 -20.92
C GLY A 848 -8.57 -25.33 -21.36
N VAL A 849 -9.26 -25.95 -22.32
CA VAL A 849 -8.96 -27.32 -22.78
C VAL A 849 -8.31 -27.28 -24.17
N GLN A 850 -7.12 -27.89 -24.30
CA GLN A 850 -6.50 -28.07 -25.62
C GLN A 850 -7.36 -29.03 -26.46
N VAL A 851 -7.58 -28.72 -27.73
CA VAL A 851 -8.29 -29.58 -28.67
C VAL A 851 -7.33 -30.32 -29.60
N ALA A 852 -7.75 -31.49 -30.10
CA ALA A 852 -7.00 -32.34 -31.05
C ALA A 852 -6.52 -31.59 -32.30
N ALA A 853 -5.45 -32.06 -32.93
CA ALA A 853 -5.04 -31.57 -34.24
C ALA A 853 -6.17 -31.78 -35.26
N GLY A 854 -6.37 -30.80 -36.14
CA GLY A 854 -7.50 -30.80 -37.08
C GLY A 854 -7.89 -29.42 -37.58
N THR A 855 -9.00 -29.34 -38.31
CA THR A 855 -9.55 -28.05 -38.78
C THR A 855 -10.74 -27.61 -37.96
N TYR A 856 -10.72 -26.36 -37.50
CA TYR A 856 -11.73 -25.77 -36.60
C TYR A 856 -12.28 -24.48 -37.19
N GLY A 857 -13.60 -24.32 -37.18
CA GLY A 857 -14.22 -23.12 -37.72
C GLY A 857 -15.74 -23.16 -37.61
N SER A 858 -16.41 -22.16 -38.20
CA SER A 858 -17.86 -22.10 -38.21
C SER A 858 -18.47 -23.17 -39.14
N THR A 859 -19.78 -23.38 -39.06
CA THR A 859 -20.56 -24.17 -40.02
C THR A 859 -20.45 -23.66 -41.45
N SER A 860 -20.09 -22.37 -41.65
CA SER A 860 -19.90 -21.74 -42.96
C SER A 860 -18.47 -21.89 -43.51
N SER A 861 -17.53 -22.44 -42.74
CA SER A 861 -16.10 -22.53 -43.10
C SER A 861 -15.69 -23.80 -43.84
N GLY A 862 -16.51 -24.86 -43.76
CA GLY A 862 -16.16 -26.19 -44.25
C GLY A 862 -15.14 -26.94 -43.38
N ALA A 863 -14.82 -26.45 -42.18
CA ALA A 863 -13.99 -27.16 -41.19
C ALA A 863 -14.61 -28.51 -40.79
N ALA A 864 -13.75 -29.46 -40.38
CA ALA A 864 -14.18 -30.77 -39.89
C ALA A 864 -14.83 -30.66 -38.50
N ASN A 865 -14.25 -29.84 -37.63
CA ASN A 865 -14.78 -29.54 -36.31
C ASN A 865 -15.50 -28.19 -36.37
N GLN A 866 -16.83 -28.23 -36.39
CA GLN A 866 -17.67 -27.03 -36.55
C GLN A 866 -18.19 -26.55 -35.19
N ASP A 867 -17.93 -25.29 -34.87
CA ASP A 867 -18.35 -24.67 -33.62
C ASP A 867 -18.70 -23.19 -33.81
N ASP A 868 -19.98 -22.90 -34.02
CA ASP A 868 -20.50 -21.54 -34.22
C ASP A 868 -20.49 -20.70 -32.93
N THR A 869 -20.18 -21.29 -31.77
CA THR A 869 -20.05 -20.56 -30.51
C THR A 869 -18.74 -19.78 -30.49
N HIS A 870 -17.65 -20.48 -30.81
CA HIS A 870 -16.29 -19.95 -30.75
C HIS A 870 -15.77 -19.41 -32.07
N PHE A 871 -16.39 -19.81 -33.20
CA PHE A 871 -15.94 -19.41 -34.53
C PHE A 871 -17.06 -18.81 -35.37
N SER A 872 -16.69 -17.86 -36.23
CA SER A 872 -17.57 -17.29 -37.25
C SER A 872 -16.79 -17.00 -38.55
N GLY A 873 -17.48 -16.59 -39.61
CA GLY A 873 -16.86 -16.34 -40.92
C GLY A 873 -16.73 -17.59 -41.81
N THR A 874 -15.98 -17.46 -42.91
CA THR A 874 -15.83 -18.49 -43.96
C THR A 874 -14.47 -19.19 -43.96
N GLY A 875 -13.50 -18.70 -43.19
CA GLY A 875 -12.18 -19.32 -42.96
C GLY A 875 -12.20 -20.29 -41.77
N HIS A 876 -11.09 -21.00 -41.55
CA HIS A 876 -10.91 -21.97 -40.46
C HIS A 876 -9.47 -21.96 -39.94
N LEU A 877 -9.25 -22.42 -38.71
CA LEU A 877 -7.92 -22.74 -38.20
C LEU A 877 -7.49 -24.15 -38.63
N ILE A 878 -6.20 -24.33 -38.84
CA ILE A 878 -5.50 -25.61 -39.02
C ILE A 878 -4.60 -25.81 -37.80
N VAL A 879 -5.01 -26.67 -36.87
CA VAL A 879 -4.29 -26.99 -35.63
C VAL A 879 -3.41 -28.20 -35.88
N THR A 880 -2.12 -28.10 -35.52
CA THR A 880 -1.11 -29.09 -35.90
C THR A 880 -0.69 -30.04 -34.78
N SER A 881 -0.89 -29.66 -33.51
CA SER A 881 -0.54 -30.48 -32.35
C SER A 881 -1.76 -30.99 -31.59
N ASP A 882 -1.76 -32.29 -31.31
CA ASP A 882 -2.74 -32.92 -30.40
C ASP A 882 -2.51 -32.47 -28.95
N PRO A 883 -3.55 -32.46 -28.09
CA PRO A 883 -3.40 -32.47 -26.66
C PRO A 883 -2.47 -33.62 -26.32
N VAL A 884 -1.42 -33.31 -25.57
CA VAL A 884 -0.66 -34.36 -24.94
C VAL A 884 -1.62 -34.95 -23.92
N ASP A 885 -2.24 -36.09 -24.22
CA ASP A 885 -2.85 -36.95 -23.20
C ASP A 885 -1.78 -37.05 -22.12
N GLY A 886 -2.10 -36.54 -20.92
CA GLY A 886 -1.13 -36.22 -19.88
C GLY A 886 0.05 -37.18 -19.91
N GLY A 887 1.25 -36.62 -20.12
CA GLY A 887 2.41 -37.35 -20.62
C GLY A 887 2.76 -38.59 -19.80
N ASP A 888 3.81 -39.32 -20.18
CA ASP A 888 4.23 -40.51 -19.42
C ASP A 888 4.40 -40.24 -17.90
N TYR A 889 4.71 -38.99 -17.54
CA TYR A 889 4.67 -38.47 -16.16
C TYR A 889 3.27 -38.52 -15.53
N ASP A 890 2.23 -37.94 -16.13
CA ASP A 890 0.89 -37.87 -15.54
C ASP A 890 0.26 -39.27 -15.41
N THR A 891 0.50 -40.14 -16.40
CA THR A 891 0.08 -41.55 -16.33
C THR A 891 0.78 -42.29 -15.19
N TRP A 892 2.07 -42.00 -14.96
CA TRP A 892 2.83 -42.54 -13.85
C TRP A 892 2.35 -41.99 -12.49
N ALA A 893 2.15 -40.68 -12.37
CA ALA A 893 1.71 -40.02 -11.15
C ALA A 893 0.35 -40.56 -10.68
N VAL A 894 -0.61 -40.71 -11.60
CA VAL A 894 -1.91 -41.35 -11.32
C VAL A 894 -1.73 -42.81 -10.89
N GLY A 895 -0.79 -43.54 -11.50
CA GLY A 895 -0.49 -44.93 -11.16
C GLY A 895 0.03 -45.11 -9.72
N PHE A 896 0.76 -44.12 -9.19
CA PHE A 896 1.25 -44.10 -7.82
C PHE A 896 0.29 -43.41 -6.83
N GLY A 897 -0.79 -42.81 -7.32
CA GLY A 897 -1.81 -42.16 -6.52
C GLY A 897 -1.35 -40.83 -5.90
N LEU A 898 -0.46 -40.13 -6.61
CA LEU A 898 0.09 -38.86 -6.15
C LEU A 898 -1.00 -37.79 -6.10
N THR A 899 -0.84 -36.87 -5.15
CA THR A 899 -1.74 -35.74 -4.93
C THR A 899 -1.07 -34.39 -5.16
N GLY A 900 0.26 -34.33 -5.08
CA GLY A 900 1.06 -33.15 -5.42
C GLY A 900 1.48 -33.10 -6.89
N GLU A 901 2.00 -31.95 -7.28
CA GLU A 901 2.54 -31.64 -8.60
C GLU A 901 3.96 -32.23 -8.77
N ALA A 902 4.55 -32.08 -9.96
CA ALA A 902 5.87 -32.64 -10.29
C ALA A 902 7.03 -32.15 -9.43
N SER A 903 6.92 -30.94 -8.87
CA SER A 903 7.92 -30.35 -7.97
C SER A 903 7.73 -30.72 -6.50
N ASP A 904 6.62 -31.36 -6.15
CA ASP A 904 6.30 -31.71 -4.77
C ASP A 904 7.02 -32.99 -4.35
N ASP A 905 7.08 -33.24 -3.04
CA ASP A 905 7.70 -34.39 -2.38
C ASP A 905 6.62 -35.08 -1.54
N ASP A 906 5.82 -35.94 -2.20
CA ASP A 906 4.59 -36.51 -1.65
C ASP A 906 4.84 -37.52 -0.51
N ASP A 907 6.04 -38.10 -0.43
CA ASP A 907 6.44 -39.04 0.61
C ASP A 907 7.47 -38.50 1.62
N ASN A 908 7.88 -37.24 1.44
CA ASN A 908 8.73 -36.46 2.34
C ASN A 908 10.14 -37.05 2.51
N ASP A 909 10.71 -37.59 1.44
CA ASP A 909 12.05 -38.18 1.44
C ASP A 909 13.16 -37.20 0.98
N GLY A 910 12.76 -36.03 0.51
CA GLY A 910 13.62 -34.96 0.03
C GLY A 910 13.95 -35.04 -1.45
N LEU A 911 13.36 -35.97 -2.20
CA LEU A 911 13.31 -35.98 -3.65
C LEU A 911 11.95 -35.48 -4.14
N SER A 912 11.95 -34.76 -5.26
CA SER A 912 10.69 -34.39 -5.91
C SER A 912 10.11 -35.56 -6.71
N ASN A 913 8.79 -35.58 -6.87
CA ASN A 913 8.04 -36.52 -7.69
C ASN A 913 8.65 -36.65 -9.11
N PHE A 914 9.17 -35.55 -9.68
CA PHE A 914 9.85 -35.56 -10.98
C PHE A 914 11.23 -36.25 -10.95
N GLU A 915 12.03 -36.04 -9.90
CA GLU A 915 13.33 -36.70 -9.75
C GLU A 915 13.15 -38.21 -9.61
N GLU A 916 12.14 -38.62 -8.87
CA GLU A 916 11.78 -40.01 -8.68
C GLU A 916 11.25 -40.64 -9.97
N TYR A 917 10.38 -39.92 -10.70
CA TYR A 917 9.96 -40.30 -12.03
C TYR A 917 11.16 -40.53 -12.95
N ALA A 918 12.07 -39.56 -13.05
CA ALA A 918 13.22 -39.61 -13.95
C ALA A 918 14.16 -40.78 -13.62
N PHE A 919 14.40 -41.06 -12.34
CA PHE A 919 15.33 -42.11 -11.92
C PHE A 919 14.67 -43.45 -11.57
N GLY A 920 13.37 -43.57 -11.83
CA GLY A 920 12.60 -44.81 -11.67
C GLY A 920 12.47 -45.26 -10.21
N LEU A 921 12.24 -44.31 -9.32
CA LEU A 921 12.01 -44.49 -7.88
C LEU A 921 10.51 -44.59 -7.57
N GLU A 922 10.14 -44.67 -6.28
CA GLU A 922 8.76 -44.92 -5.84
C GLU A 922 8.27 -43.73 -4.99
N PRO A 923 7.45 -42.82 -5.55
CA PRO A 923 7.10 -41.50 -4.99
C PRO A 923 6.07 -41.52 -3.85
N ASN A 924 5.83 -42.71 -3.31
CA ASN A 924 4.93 -42.93 -2.18
C ASN A 924 5.59 -43.82 -1.11
N ASN A 925 6.91 -43.93 -1.17
CA ASN A 925 7.73 -44.81 -0.35
C ASN A 925 9.06 -44.13 -0.05
N ALA A 926 9.10 -43.38 1.06
CA ALA A 926 10.24 -42.58 1.51
C ALA A 926 11.57 -43.35 1.74
N SER A 927 11.58 -44.67 1.54
CA SER A 927 12.79 -45.49 1.51
C SER A 927 13.39 -45.61 0.09
N SER A 928 12.76 -45.08 -0.94
CA SER A 928 13.10 -45.25 -2.36
C SER A 928 14.11 -44.22 -2.86
N LEU A 929 15.12 -43.90 -2.07
CA LEU A 929 16.01 -42.75 -2.32
C LEU A 929 17.20 -43.01 -3.27
N ASN A 930 17.44 -44.25 -3.69
CA ASN A 930 18.71 -44.61 -4.33
C ASN A 930 18.53 -45.28 -5.71
N PRO A 931 18.81 -44.54 -6.80
CA PRO A 931 18.75 -45.11 -8.15
C PRO A 931 19.99 -45.90 -8.53
N ILE A 932 21.10 -45.81 -7.79
CA ILE A 932 22.34 -46.55 -8.09
C ILE A 932 22.18 -48.03 -7.70
N LYS A 933 22.29 -48.91 -8.69
CA LYS A 933 22.22 -50.37 -8.51
C LYS A 933 23.59 -51.01 -8.35
N MET A 934 24.61 -50.44 -8.99
CA MET A 934 26.01 -50.84 -8.81
C MET A 934 26.85 -49.58 -8.67
N VAL A 935 27.55 -49.44 -7.55
CA VAL A 935 28.51 -48.35 -7.33
C VAL A 935 29.68 -48.44 -8.31
N LEU A 936 30.31 -47.31 -8.61
CA LEU A 936 31.42 -47.22 -9.57
C LEU A 936 32.57 -48.16 -9.21
N ASP A 937 32.86 -49.11 -10.09
CA ASP A 937 34.06 -49.93 -10.04
C ASP A 937 35.20 -49.22 -10.76
N ARG A 938 36.23 -48.86 -9.99
CA ARG A 938 37.43 -48.16 -10.49
C ARG A 938 38.20 -48.98 -11.53
N SER A 939 38.19 -50.30 -11.42
CA SER A 939 39.00 -51.20 -12.26
C SER A 939 38.42 -51.41 -13.65
N SER A 940 37.09 -51.34 -13.78
CA SER A 940 36.37 -51.46 -15.04
C SER A 940 35.81 -50.13 -15.55
N GLY A 941 35.70 -49.10 -14.70
CA GLY A 941 35.08 -47.82 -15.04
C GLY A 941 33.56 -47.94 -15.21
N THR A 942 32.93 -48.90 -14.55
CA THR A 942 31.52 -49.23 -14.74
C THR A 942 30.68 -48.98 -13.50
N PHE A 943 29.45 -48.51 -13.68
CA PHE A 943 28.43 -48.41 -12.66
C PHE A 943 27.05 -48.67 -13.29
N SER A 944 26.02 -48.86 -12.49
CA SER A 944 24.65 -48.97 -13.01
C SER A 944 23.63 -48.22 -12.17
N TYR A 945 22.60 -47.70 -12.84
CA TYR A 945 21.54 -46.90 -12.23
C TYR A 945 20.18 -47.21 -12.88
N THR A 946 19.08 -46.84 -12.22
CA THR A 946 17.74 -46.90 -12.80
C THR A 946 17.31 -45.58 -13.42
N ARG A 947 16.46 -45.66 -14.44
CA ARG A 947 15.81 -44.49 -15.05
C ARG A 947 14.47 -44.84 -15.65
N ARG A 948 13.64 -43.82 -15.92
CA ARG A 948 12.47 -43.98 -16.80
C ARG A 948 12.90 -44.25 -18.23
N ASP A 949 12.23 -45.19 -18.91
CA ASP A 949 12.53 -45.54 -20.30
C ASP A 949 12.19 -44.38 -21.24
N PRO A 950 13.18 -43.75 -21.92
CA PRO A 950 12.91 -42.66 -22.87
C PRO A 950 11.99 -43.08 -24.02
N ALA A 951 11.92 -44.37 -24.36
CA ALA A 951 11.06 -44.88 -25.42
C ALA A 951 9.55 -44.75 -25.11
N LEU A 952 9.17 -44.40 -23.87
CA LEU A 952 7.78 -44.11 -23.49
C LEU A 952 7.31 -42.70 -23.88
N GLY A 953 8.14 -41.91 -24.56
CA GLY A 953 7.79 -40.55 -24.97
C GLY A 953 7.97 -39.51 -23.86
N THR A 954 8.90 -39.77 -22.93
CA THR A 954 9.14 -38.96 -21.71
C THR A 954 9.82 -37.61 -21.94
N GLU A 955 10.36 -37.39 -23.14
CA GLU A 955 11.26 -36.26 -23.46
C GLU A 955 12.54 -36.19 -22.58
N LEU A 956 12.84 -37.23 -21.79
CA LEU A 956 14.04 -37.27 -20.95
C LEU A 956 15.27 -37.76 -21.73
N SER A 957 16.36 -37.01 -21.60
CA SER A 957 17.71 -37.38 -22.02
C SER A 957 18.63 -37.52 -20.81
N TYR A 958 19.56 -38.49 -20.85
CA TYR A 958 20.43 -38.80 -19.71
C TYR A 958 21.90 -38.65 -20.11
N SER A 959 22.62 -37.81 -19.39
CA SER A 959 24.03 -37.50 -19.63
C SER A 959 24.89 -37.84 -18.41
N VAL A 960 26.10 -38.35 -18.66
CA VAL A 960 27.05 -38.75 -17.60
C VAL A 960 28.10 -37.66 -17.43
N TYR A 961 28.29 -37.19 -16.20
CA TYR A 961 29.30 -36.19 -15.86
C TYR A 961 30.27 -36.76 -14.83
N THR A 962 31.51 -36.27 -14.87
CA THR A 962 32.56 -36.63 -13.91
C THR A 962 33.13 -35.37 -13.25
N SER A 963 33.59 -35.51 -12.01
CA SER A 963 34.27 -34.45 -11.24
C SER A 963 35.36 -35.07 -10.38
N THR A 964 36.41 -34.32 -10.07
CA THR A 964 37.46 -34.74 -9.14
C THR A 964 37.30 -34.13 -7.75
N THR A 965 36.42 -33.13 -7.60
CA THR A 965 36.30 -32.31 -6.38
C THR A 965 34.90 -32.25 -5.77
N LEU A 966 33.83 -32.63 -6.50
CA LEU A 966 32.40 -32.40 -6.17
C LEU A 966 31.94 -30.94 -6.21
N GLU A 967 32.82 -29.98 -6.51
CA GLU A 967 32.44 -28.57 -6.60
C GLU A 967 31.48 -28.34 -7.79
N ALA A 968 30.54 -27.41 -7.64
CA ALA A 968 29.47 -27.16 -8.62
C ALA A 968 29.99 -26.88 -10.04
N ASP A 969 31.15 -26.22 -10.15
CA ASP A 969 31.77 -25.79 -11.41
C ASP A 969 32.79 -26.80 -12.00
N ASP A 970 33.09 -27.91 -11.30
CA ASP A 970 34.12 -28.89 -11.71
C ASP A 970 33.55 -30.09 -12.48
N TRP A 971 32.26 -30.05 -12.82
CA TRP A 971 31.61 -31.17 -13.50
C TRP A 971 31.77 -31.11 -15.02
N THR A 972 32.42 -32.13 -15.56
CA THR A 972 32.68 -32.26 -17.00
C THR A 972 31.86 -33.37 -17.61
N LEU A 973 31.19 -33.09 -18.75
CA LEU A 973 30.42 -34.08 -19.51
C LEU A 973 31.35 -35.17 -20.06
N ASP A 974 31.08 -36.44 -19.72
CA ASP A 974 31.69 -37.59 -20.37
C ASP A 974 30.89 -37.97 -21.63
N ALA A 975 31.11 -37.22 -22.71
CA ALA A 975 30.42 -37.43 -23.99
C ALA A 975 30.73 -38.78 -24.66
N GLY A 976 31.76 -39.49 -24.19
CA GLY A 976 32.13 -40.81 -24.69
C GLY A 976 31.60 -41.97 -23.82
N ALA A 977 30.94 -41.69 -22.70
CA ALA A 977 30.37 -42.72 -21.84
C ALA A 977 29.33 -43.54 -22.61
N THR A 978 29.45 -44.86 -22.57
CA THR A 978 28.47 -45.74 -23.19
C THR A 978 27.44 -46.16 -22.15
N GLN A 979 26.17 -45.86 -22.43
CA GLN A 979 25.03 -46.27 -21.60
C GLN A 979 24.29 -47.40 -22.31
N THR A 980 24.30 -48.59 -21.72
CA THR A 980 23.61 -49.78 -22.25
C THR A 980 22.33 -50.00 -21.44
N ALA A 981 21.17 -49.73 -22.05
CA ALA A 981 19.88 -49.94 -21.42
C ALA A 981 19.54 -51.43 -21.28
N GLY A 982 19.08 -51.83 -20.10
CA GLY A 982 18.47 -53.13 -19.85
C GLY A 982 17.05 -53.24 -20.38
N VAL A 983 16.36 -54.33 -20.02
CA VAL A 983 14.94 -54.53 -20.37
C VAL A 983 14.07 -53.61 -19.51
N THR A 984 13.10 -52.96 -20.13
CA THR A 984 12.08 -52.15 -19.44
C THR A 984 11.18 -53.05 -18.59
N ASP A 985 11.01 -52.70 -17.32
CA ASP A 985 10.20 -53.46 -16.37
C ASP A 985 8.70 -53.12 -16.45
N GLY A 986 7.90 -53.73 -15.57
CA GLY A 986 6.44 -53.53 -15.53
C GLY A 986 5.99 -52.13 -15.11
N ASN A 987 6.90 -51.29 -14.61
CA ASN A 987 6.65 -49.92 -14.19
C ASN A 987 7.24 -48.90 -15.19
N GLY A 988 7.76 -49.36 -16.34
CA GLY A 988 8.33 -48.48 -17.36
C GLY A 988 9.78 -48.05 -17.09
N ASN A 989 10.48 -48.68 -16.15
CA ASN A 989 11.84 -48.33 -15.77
C ASN A 989 12.89 -49.28 -16.36
N GLN A 990 14.11 -48.79 -16.57
CA GLN A 990 15.25 -49.57 -17.04
C GLN A 990 16.40 -49.49 -16.03
N THR A 991 17.10 -50.61 -15.82
CA THR A 991 18.46 -50.58 -15.26
C THR A 991 19.45 -50.35 -16.40
N VAL A 992 20.32 -49.35 -16.26
CA VAL A 992 21.29 -48.93 -17.28
C VAL A 992 22.69 -49.22 -16.78
N ASP A 993 23.44 -50.01 -17.55
CA ASP A 993 24.86 -50.23 -17.33
C ASP A 993 25.67 -49.15 -18.05
N VAL A 994 26.52 -48.45 -17.30
CA VAL A 994 27.35 -47.36 -17.82
C VAL A 994 28.81 -47.78 -17.80
N THR A 995 29.53 -47.50 -18.89
CA THR A 995 31.00 -47.55 -18.94
C THR A 995 31.51 -46.16 -19.27
N LEU A 996 32.35 -45.60 -18.40
CA LEU A 996 32.99 -44.30 -18.62
C LEU A 996 33.95 -44.36 -19.82
N SER A 997 34.11 -43.25 -20.54
CA SER A 997 35.03 -43.20 -21.69
C SER A 997 36.49 -43.33 -21.29
N THR A 998 36.82 -42.95 -20.06
CA THR A 998 38.17 -43.03 -19.49
C THR A 998 38.13 -43.77 -18.16
N LEU A 999 39.11 -44.65 -17.96
CA LEU A 999 39.20 -45.40 -16.72
C LEU A 999 39.59 -44.45 -15.58
N PRO A 1000 38.94 -44.53 -14.40
CA PRO A 1000 39.26 -43.65 -13.27
C PRO A 1000 40.72 -43.84 -12.80
N THR A 1001 41.57 -42.84 -13.04
CA THR A 1001 43.00 -42.85 -12.63
C THR A 1001 43.30 -41.91 -11.47
N GLU A 1002 42.46 -40.91 -11.23
CA GLU A 1002 42.60 -39.89 -10.18
C GLU A 1002 42.33 -40.43 -8.77
N GLU A 1003 42.95 -39.85 -7.74
CA GLU A 1003 42.77 -40.30 -6.34
C GLU A 1003 41.30 -40.25 -5.90
N LYS A 1004 40.54 -39.27 -6.39
CA LYS A 1004 39.09 -39.14 -6.22
C LYS A 1004 38.45 -38.87 -7.58
N LEU A 1005 37.39 -39.61 -7.89
CA LEU A 1005 36.54 -39.38 -9.04
C LEU A 1005 35.09 -39.59 -8.61
N PHE A 1006 34.25 -38.61 -8.93
CA PHE A 1006 32.83 -38.60 -8.68
C PHE A 1006 32.11 -38.64 -10.02
N VAL A 1007 30.96 -39.30 -10.04
CA VAL A 1007 30.12 -39.45 -11.23
C VAL A 1007 28.72 -39.01 -10.85
N ARG A 1008 28.07 -38.26 -11.74
CA ARG A 1008 26.64 -37.99 -11.68
C ARG A 1008 26.01 -38.32 -13.02
N VAL A 1009 24.76 -38.76 -12.96
CA VAL A 1009 23.89 -38.82 -14.13
C VAL A 1009 22.92 -37.66 -14.01
N GLN A 1010 22.76 -36.91 -15.09
CA GLN A 1010 21.79 -35.82 -15.16
C GLN A 1010 20.71 -36.20 -16.17
N ALA A 1011 19.46 -36.14 -15.73
CA ALA A 1011 18.29 -36.16 -16.60
C ALA A 1011 17.96 -34.73 -17.04
N SER A 1012 17.65 -34.53 -18.32
CA SER A 1012 17.25 -33.24 -18.88
C SER A 1012 16.10 -33.43 -19.85
N LEU A 1013 15.09 -32.55 -19.80
CA LEU A 1013 14.05 -32.46 -20.81
C LEU A 1013 14.67 -31.99 -22.14
N THR A 1014 14.32 -32.66 -23.24
CA THR A 1014 14.66 -32.19 -24.58
C THR A 1014 13.76 -31.02 -24.92
N THR A 1015 14.31 -29.80 -24.96
CA THR A 1015 13.58 -28.62 -25.44
C THR A 1015 13.11 -28.85 -26.88
N ASN A 1016 11.80 -28.85 -27.11
CA ASN A 1016 11.21 -28.54 -28.41
C ASN A 1016 10.83 -27.07 -28.45
#